data_AF-A0A935XAY8-F1
#
_entry.id   AF-A0A935XAY8-F1
#
_cell.length_a   1.000
_cell.length_b   1.000
_cell.length_c   1.000
_cell.angle_alpha   90.00
_cell.angle_beta   90.00
_cell.angle_gamma   90.00
#
_symmetry.space_group_name_H-M   'P 1'
#
loop_
_entity.id
_entity.type
_entity.pdbx_description
1 polymer ?
#
loop_
_entity_poly.entity_id
_entity_poly.type
_entity_poly.pdbx_seq_one_letter_code
_entity_poly.pdbx_strand_id
1 'polypeptide(L)'
;MSLGQPGHWSWTFGVSTGIGRRDGYGSGLAEGRAGVYHELLNPVLGAGGLQLEAYDGAFDTIHNGGLRLRFVSPITGIALGVDYNATGNRLRPIFTYVHPIRRGGLNHDASVVRFDVITGPTRALMIGVEKPVFRRIPLGSNRPTRDRVRLKARRPPSAPLPNAPSEIAALLVTARDASLAIGRLTVPWLDHRGGGGAESEGAILARLDTLKRFIAGTQAGANAGPARTVDGESQRLHQALDRAFTLALTPGDSSNPGASPLGRTVGDEARSIMLREVLLPYDRLLGQIKEEDTTRQFAVLARGNFLRWLLVGAKVSRPQAEAALAVFTEYLELAELVRQGARRDWRESRFVWLPLQLALLPGQYDSQAELDALVAEASNEQFTEGNSASYIINEEFQWQLNRTIREAKDYHVLLTHDFRGFDAKGDPDQMSYAHVLRSYFAALTARVKAYDSTGRFPVYMILIDEWFYDVNRARLWMDLLEDPTRHDVHLPRLFAAWEDSLRLAQDSLRAAIDASALLTVQRRQYGEGWLRNLVKVHVNVTNSADPSYWSWRVISYFPMPDAWMRDHRKIVFYDISEEDPYRGEAIFTGAGVGEHYANLSWEDRSLLVRGPAVLGLKAAAREILLKQGISNGRITAVLQPRPRAPDYDARVAQSASSNPRSLRAMQLHNGTGFDAKHVNVAKAVLYTLMPAGSVIKIPDSLWNGTFWGSALLGCALRGVRVLVIAPALASAPARAFGSMVRSREMLWRLSSAANALAPEIAAQGGMLKVGLFSSTVRVTDIAGKAKAVKETMAANPWLRELFGFAPEVYPELERIATTLSVDAPARDSTNDFESNGYSLLHLKANFFASREAWRFMSRPEWAAMMTEFARLRQAQVQRRPAAVSALAAEAQAQGDIGGEALQRWYDELALPDKERVVFFTFVGSANQNDRSLTLDGEDALLISRWPSVIAYLDFITLVGQSIWIDDPREIEAHLPRQGAMKRALSHWFKLVF
;
A
#
# COMPACT_ATOMS: atom_id res chain seq x y z
N MET A 1 15.22 9.37 21.29
CA MET A 1 16.21 9.70 20.23
C MET A 1 15.60 9.33 18.89
N SER A 2 15.88 10.10 17.83
CA SER A 2 15.51 9.73 16.45
C SER A 2 16.47 8.68 15.87
N LEU A 3 16.02 8.01 14.81
CA LEU A 3 16.85 7.18 13.93
C LEU A 3 17.99 8.01 13.30
N GLY A 4 17.68 9.26 12.92
CA GLY A 4 18.61 10.20 12.29
C GLY A 4 18.66 10.06 10.78
N GLN A 5 19.62 10.77 10.19
CA GLN A 5 19.90 10.78 8.75
C GLN A 5 21.09 9.87 8.41
N PRO A 6 21.13 9.25 7.20
CA PRO A 6 22.27 8.45 6.75
C PRO A 6 23.51 9.33 6.58
N GLY A 7 24.69 8.77 6.83
CA GLY A 7 25.97 9.47 6.71
C GLY A 7 26.55 9.38 5.29
N HIS A 8 27.32 10.38 4.88
CA HIS A 8 28.07 10.36 3.61
C HIS A 8 29.24 9.38 3.59
N TRP A 9 29.72 8.98 4.77
CA TRP A 9 30.90 8.14 4.95
C TRP A 9 30.53 6.93 5.79
N SER A 10 30.99 5.77 5.36
CA SER A 10 30.81 4.50 6.07
C SER A 10 32.14 3.93 6.51
N TRP A 11 32.29 3.70 7.81
CA TRP A 11 33.49 3.07 8.38
C TRP A 11 33.29 1.56 8.52
N THR A 12 34.36 0.82 8.26
CA THR A 12 34.40 -0.65 8.29
C THR A 12 35.63 -1.13 9.04
N PHE A 13 35.48 -2.21 9.76
CA PHE A 13 36.57 -2.96 10.40
C PHE A 13 36.45 -4.42 10.00
N GLY A 14 37.55 -5.08 9.70
CA GLY A 14 37.52 -6.48 9.33
C GLY A 14 38.75 -7.24 9.74
N VAL A 15 38.64 -8.56 9.70
CA VAL A 15 39.76 -9.48 9.87
C VAL A 15 39.69 -10.52 8.76
N SER A 16 40.84 -10.92 8.24
CA SER A 16 40.92 -11.94 7.19
C SER A 16 42.11 -12.85 7.43
N THR A 17 41.99 -14.07 6.93
CA THR A 17 43.08 -15.03 6.85
C THR A 17 43.10 -15.64 5.45
N GLY A 18 44.26 -16.13 5.02
CA GLY A 18 44.39 -16.64 3.69
C GLY A 18 45.71 -17.34 3.47
N ILE A 19 45.93 -17.66 2.20
CA ILE A 19 47.18 -18.22 1.71
C ILE A 19 47.70 -17.32 0.61
N GLY A 20 49.01 -17.17 0.52
CA GLY A 20 49.63 -16.52 -0.62
C GLY A 20 50.95 -17.13 -0.98
N ARG A 21 51.43 -16.80 -2.18
CA ARG A 21 52.76 -17.16 -2.66
C ARG A 21 53.67 -15.94 -2.65
N ARG A 22 54.82 -16.11 -2.02
CA ARG A 22 55.95 -15.18 -2.07
C ARG A 22 57.17 -15.97 -2.49
N ASP A 23 57.81 -15.54 -3.58
CA ASP A 23 59.06 -16.12 -4.09
C ASP A 23 59.01 -17.64 -4.32
N GLY A 24 57.85 -18.16 -4.73
CA GLY A 24 57.62 -19.58 -5.07
C GLY A 24 57.05 -20.46 -3.94
N TYR A 25 57.14 -20.03 -2.68
CA TYR A 25 56.63 -20.77 -1.51
C TYR A 25 55.24 -20.28 -1.10
N GLY A 26 54.38 -21.21 -0.68
CA GLY A 26 53.03 -20.91 -0.19
C GLY A 26 53.01 -20.81 1.34
N SER A 27 52.52 -19.70 1.88
CA SER A 27 52.48 -19.44 3.32
C SER A 27 51.13 -18.83 3.75
N GLY A 28 50.83 -18.95 5.05
CA GLY A 28 49.64 -18.38 5.66
C GLY A 28 49.74 -16.87 5.82
N LEU A 29 48.59 -16.20 5.73
CA LEU A 29 48.45 -14.77 5.96
C LEU A 29 47.27 -14.51 6.91
N ALA A 30 47.42 -13.52 7.78
CA ALA A 30 46.33 -12.97 8.59
C ALA A 30 46.50 -11.44 8.72
N GLU A 31 45.40 -10.70 8.64
CA GLU A 31 45.41 -9.24 8.80
C GLU A 31 44.13 -8.73 9.47
N GLY A 32 44.27 -7.62 10.18
CA GLY A 32 43.17 -6.72 10.55
C GLY A 32 43.15 -5.52 9.61
N ARG A 33 41.96 -4.98 9.36
CA ARG A 33 41.77 -3.85 8.43
C ARG A 33 40.75 -2.85 8.94
N ALA A 34 40.99 -1.58 8.64
CA ALA A 34 40.06 -0.49 8.86
C ALA A 34 39.88 0.28 7.55
N GLY A 35 38.65 0.49 7.12
CA GLY A 35 38.33 1.13 5.85
C GLY A 35 37.26 2.18 5.97
N VAL A 36 37.33 3.18 5.09
CA VAL A 36 36.34 4.24 4.93
C VAL A 36 35.81 4.22 3.50
N TYR A 37 34.49 4.24 3.35
CA TYR A 37 33.77 4.20 2.08
C TYR A 37 32.97 5.48 1.85
N HIS A 38 32.97 5.95 0.61
CA HIS A 38 32.14 7.05 0.12
C HIS A 38 31.42 6.62 -1.15
N GLU A 39 30.09 6.74 -1.16
CA GLU A 39 29.31 6.53 -2.37
C GLU A 39 29.52 7.70 -3.34
N LEU A 40 29.74 7.41 -4.62
CA LEU A 40 29.84 8.41 -5.69
C LEU A 40 28.65 8.41 -6.64
N LEU A 41 27.98 7.27 -6.81
CA LEU A 41 26.90 7.11 -7.79
C LEU A 41 25.52 7.25 -7.12
N ASN A 42 24.92 6.15 -6.67
CA ASN A 42 23.58 6.17 -6.08
C ASN A 42 23.64 5.53 -4.69
N PRO A 43 23.51 6.33 -3.61
CA PRO A 43 23.68 5.86 -2.22
C PRO A 43 22.67 4.81 -1.79
N VAL A 44 21.48 4.81 -2.41
CA VAL A 44 20.43 3.86 -2.04
C VAL A 44 20.57 2.53 -2.77
N LEU A 45 20.94 2.57 -4.05
CA LEU A 45 21.23 1.34 -4.80
C LEU A 45 22.56 0.74 -4.38
N GLY A 46 23.52 1.56 -3.94
CA GLY A 46 24.91 1.14 -3.80
C GLY A 46 25.51 0.80 -5.16
N ALA A 47 25.32 1.69 -6.13
CA ALA A 47 25.74 1.46 -7.51
C ALA A 47 27.27 1.48 -7.63
N GLY A 48 27.95 2.36 -6.88
CA GLY A 48 29.40 2.45 -6.91
C GLY A 48 29.98 3.60 -6.08
N GLY A 49 31.06 3.31 -5.37
CA GLY A 49 31.79 4.30 -4.58
C GLY A 49 33.27 3.93 -4.41
N LEU A 50 34.00 4.80 -3.71
CA LEU A 50 35.41 4.61 -3.42
C LEU A 50 35.61 4.15 -1.97
N GLN A 51 36.49 3.18 -1.77
CA GLN A 51 36.91 2.71 -0.46
C GLN A 51 38.42 2.83 -0.31
N LEU A 52 38.85 3.53 0.74
CA LEU A 52 40.23 3.54 1.20
C LEU A 52 40.33 2.65 2.44
N GLU A 53 41.28 1.73 2.44
CA GLU A 53 41.46 0.74 3.52
C GLU A 53 42.92 0.67 3.93
N ALA A 54 43.18 0.70 5.23
CA ALA A 54 44.46 0.35 5.82
C ALA A 54 44.38 -1.06 6.40
N TYR A 55 45.44 -1.85 6.23
CA TYR A 55 45.55 -3.18 6.84
C TYR A 55 46.90 -3.36 7.51
N ASP A 56 46.90 -4.19 8.54
CA ASP A 56 48.09 -4.58 9.29
C ASP A 56 47.96 -6.05 9.73
N GLY A 57 49.06 -6.79 9.70
CA GLY A 57 49.03 -8.23 9.87
C GLY A 57 50.37 -8.93 9.68
N ALA A 58 50.31 -10.22 9.38
CA ALA A 58 51.47 -11.06 9.14
C ALA A 58 51.29 -11.95 7.90
N PHE A 59 52.37 -12.08 7.12
CA PHE A 59 52.54 -13.07 6.07
C PHE A 59 53.72 -13.95 6.45
N ASP A 60 53.49 -15.25 6.68
CA ASP A 60 54.53 -16.19 7.08
C ASP A 60 55.31 -15.73 8.34
N THR A 61 54.59 -15.26 9.36
CA THR A 61 55.12 -14.64 10.61
C THR A 61 55.87 -13.32 10.44
N ILE A 62 56.05 -12.83 9.21
CA ILE A 62 56.64 -11.52 8.92
C ILE A 62 55.55 -10.48 8.89
N HIS A 63 55.76 -9.34 9.55
CA HIS A 63 54.85 -8.20 9.51
C HIS A 63 54.49 -7.81 8.06
N ASN A 64 53.22 -7.50 7.83
CA ASN A 64 52.67 -7.20 6.53
C ASN A 64 51.55 -6.17 6.66
N GLY A 65 51.88 -4.91 6.33
CA GLY A 65 50.95 -3.79 6.38
C GLY A 65 50.94 -2.98 5.09
N GLY A 66 49.84 -2.27 4.84
CA GLY A 66 49.67 -1.49 3.62
C GLY A 66 48.34 -0.75 3.51
N LEU A 67 48.11 -0.20 2.32
CA LEU A 67 46.91 0.55 1.96
C LEU A 67 46.26 -0.05 0.71
N ARG A 68 44.93 0.05 0.61
CA ARG A 68 44.15 -0.36 -0.54
C ARG A 68 43.21 0.75 -0.97
N LEU A 69 43.11 0.97 -2.27
CA LEU A 69 42.12 1.84 -2.88
C LEU A 69 41.27 1.00 -3.83
N ARG A 70 39.95 0.99 -3.63
CA ARG A 70 39.02 0.16 -4.39
C ARG A 70 37.81 0.95 -4.85
N PHE A 71 37.34 0.68 -6.06
CA PHE A 71 35.99 1.00 -6.48
C PHE A 71 35.08 -0.17 -6.10
N VAL A 72 34.09 0.11 -5.24
CA VAL A 72 33.21 -0.90 -4.64
C VAL A 72 31.80 -0.69 -5.16
N SER A 73 31.13 -1.77 -5.57
CA SER A 73 29.71 -1.77 -5.93
C SER A 73 28.92 -2.61 -4.92
N PRO A 74 28.34 -1.99 -3.87
CA PRO A 74 27.56 -2.71 -2.87
C PRO A 74 26.40 -3.55 -3.44
N ILE A 75 25.77 -3.11 -4.55
CA ILE A 75 24.66 -3.85 -5.18
C ILE A 75 25.09 -5.20 -5.77
N THR A 76 26.33 -5.29 -6.25
CA THR A 76 26.89 -6.53 -6.83
C THR A 76 27.78 -7.29 -5.85
N GLY A 77 28.21 -6.64 -4.76
CA GLY A 77 29.20 -7.16 -3.83
C GLY A 77 30.62 -7.20 -4.42
N ILE A 78 30.85 -6.63 -5.60
CA ILE A 78 32.15 -6.67 -6.29
C ILE A 78 32.93 -5.39 -6.01
N ALA A 79 34.25 -5.52 -5.81
CA ALA A 79 35.17 -4.39 -5.84
C ALA A 79 36.42 -4.70 -6.66
N LEU A 80 36.95 -3.67 -7.31
CA LEU A 80 38.19 -3.71 -8.09
C LEU A 80 39.11 -2.58 -7.63
N GLY A 81 40.40 -2.84 -7.52
CA GLY A 81 41.32 -1.79 -7.10
C GLY A 81 42.78 -2.19 -7.07
N VAL A 82 43.53 -1.43 -6.28
CA VAL A 82 44.97 -1.60 -6.08
C VAL A 82 45.30 -1.74 -4.60
N ASP A 83 46.25 -2.63 -4.31
CA ASP A 83 46.83 -2.89 -3.02
C ASP A 83 48.30 -2.43 -3.03
N TYR A 84 48.63 -1.45 -2.18
CA TYR A 84 49.98 -1.01 -1.92
C TYR A 84 50.48 -1.65 -0.63
N ASN A 85 51.34 -2.65 -0.76
CA ASN A 85 52.03 -3.29 0.35
C ASN A 85 53.24 -2.46 0.75
N ALA A 86 53.18 -1.80 1.91
CA ALA A 86 54.24 -0.93 2.40
C ALA A 86 55.45 -1.74 2.89
N THR A 87 55.24 -2.93 3.45
CA THR A 87 56.33 -3.78 3.97
C THR A 87 57.21 -4.37 2.85
N GLY A 88 56.60 -4.71 1.72
CA GLY A 88 57.29 -5.23 0.53
C GLY A 88 57.52 -4.19 -0.57
N ASN A 89 57.07 -2.95 -0.39
CA ASN A 89 57.03 -1.86 -1.37
C ASN A 89 56.52 -2.30 -2.76
N ARG A 90 55.32 -2.91 -2.81
CA ARG A 90 54.74 -3.44 -4.05
C ARG A 90 53.31 -2.95 -4.26
N LEU A 91 52.99 -2.59 -5.49
CA LEU A 91 51.62 -2.29 -5.94
C LEU A 91 51.04 -3.49 -6.69
N ARG A 92 49.82 -3.91 -6.34
CA ARG A 92 49.21 -5.16 -6.83
C ARG A 92 47.72 -4.95 -7.16
N PRO A 93 47.20 -5.51 -8.26
CA PRO A 93 45.76 -5.53 -8.50
C PRO A 93 45.04 -6.40 -7.47
N ILE A 94 43.87 -5.94 -7.01
CA ILE A 94 42.99 -6.67 -6.10
C ILE A 94 41.57 -6.74 -6.66
N PHE A 95 40.98 -7.94 -6.59
CA PHE A 95 39.56 -8.19 -6.77
C PHE A 95 38.96 -8.61 -5.42
N THR A 96 37.85 -8.01 -5.05
CA THR A 96 37.08 -8.36 -3.84
C THR A 96 35.69 -8.80 -4.23
N TYR A 97 35.18 -9.85 -3.58
CA TYR A 97 33.76 -10.19 -3.55
C TYR A 97 33.27 -10.27 -2.10
N VAL A 98 32.14 -9.62 -1.79
CA VAL A 98 31.48 -9.69 -0.49
C VAL A 98 30.10 -10.32 -0.61
N HIS A 99 29.73 -11.12 0.38
CA HIS A 99 28.39 -11.67 0.50
C HIS A 99 28.00 -11.76 1.98
N PRO A 100 26.78 -11.36 2.37
CA PRO A 100 26.38 -11.35 3.77
C PRO A 100 26.14 -12.74 4.36
N ILE A 101 26.00 -13.77 3.50
CA ILE A 101 25.66 -15.18 3.81
C ILE A 101 24.24 -15.34 4.38
N ARG A 102 23.87 -14.49 5.33
CA ARG A 102 22.53 -14.38 5.93
C ARG A 102 22.03 -12.95 5.79
N ARG A 103 20.72 -12.78 5.65
CA ARG A 103 20.09 -11.46 5.62
C ARG A 103 20.35 -10.71 6.93
N GLY A 104 20.89 -9.50 6.84
CA GLY A 104 21.32 -8.70 8.00
C GLY A 104 22.74 -9.00 8.48
N GLY A 105 23.46 -9.93 7.83
CA GLY A 105 24.79 -10.37 8.24
C GLY A 105 24.77 -11.58 9.19
N LEU A 106 25.94 -11.97 9.71
CA LEU A 106 26.13 -13.19 10.50
C LEU A 106 25.36 -13.14 11.82
N ASN A 107 25.37 -11.97 12.48
CA ASN A 107 24.73 -11.72 13.79
C ASN A 107 23.73 -10.55 13.75
N HIS A 108 23.13 -10.25 12.59
CA HIS A 108 22.23 -9.09 12.41
C HIS A 108 22.91 -7.74 12.69
N ASP A 109 24.19 -7.64 12.36
CA ASP A 109 25.05 -6.50 12.60
C ASP A 109 25.71 -5.97 11.32
N ALA A 110 25.14 -6.34 10.17
CA ALA A 110 25.57 -6.02 8.82
C ALA A 110 26.98 -6.51 8.47
N SER A 111 27.50 -7.52 9.18
CA SER A 111 28.76 -8.16 8.80
C SER A 111 28.62 -8.90 7.46
N VAL A 112 29.66 -8.86 6.62
CA VAL A 112 29.75 -9.61 5.38
C VAL A 112 30.97 -10.53 5.38
N VAL A 113 30.85 -11.67 4.71
CA VAL A 113 32.01 -12.50 4.37
C VAL A 113 32.64 -11.93 3.11
N ARG A 114 33.94 -11.72 3.16
CA ARG A 114 34.74 -11.09 2.11
C ARG A 114 35.78 -12.06 1.59
N PHE A 115 35.87 -12.14 0.27
CA PHE A 115 36.88 -12.89 -0.47
C PHE A 115 37.75 -11.90 -1.24
N ASP A 116 39.05 -11.93 -1.00
CA ASP A 116 40.01 -11.09 -1.71
C ASP A 116 40.95 -11.96 -2.55
N VAL A 117 41.15 -11.56 -3.80
CA VAL A 117 42.09 -12.14 -4.74
C VAL A 117 43.09 -11.07 -5.15
N ILE A 118 44.34 -11.23 -4.71
CA ILE A 118 45.45 -10.36 -5.10
C ILE A 118 46.25 -11.09 -6.18
N THR A 119 46.48 -10.40 -7.30
CA THR A 119 47.17 -10.96 -8.48
C THR A 119 48.47 -10.21 -8.76
N GLY A 120 49.34 -10.80 -9.59
CA GLY A 120 50.69 -10.29 -9.87
C GLY A 120 51.81 -11.27 -9.43
N PRO A 121 53.03 -10.77 -9.16
CA PRO A 121 54.19 -11.59 -8.76
C PRO A 121 53.98 -12.34 -7.43
N THR A 122 53.20 -11.77 -6.52
CA THR A 122 52.71 -12.46 -5.32
C THR A 122 51.21 -12.62 -5.44
N ARG A 123 50.74 -13.86 -5.38
CA ARG A 123 49.30 -14.17 -5.43
C ARG A 123 48.80 -14.44 -4.02
N ALA A 124 47.66 -13.89 -3.64
CA ALA A 124 47.03 -14.20 -2.36
C ALA A 124 45.54 -14.44 -2.56
N LEU A 125 45.01 -15.42 -1.84
CA LEU A 125 43.59 -15.67 -1.70
C LEU A 125 43.25 -15.57 -0.21
N MET A 126 42.30 -14.71 0.12
CA MET A 126 41.94 -14.42 1.50
C MET A 126 40.44 -14.51 1.70
N ILE A 127 40.05 -15.02 2.86
CA ILE A 127 38.67 -15.02 3.34
C ILE A 127 38.64 -14.30 4.69
N GLY A 128 37.64 -13.46 4.89
CA GLY A 128 37.50 -12.71 6.12
C GLY A 128 36.07 -12.28 6.39
N VAL A 129 35.90 -11.64 7.54
CA VAL A 129 34.66 -10.97 7.90
C VAL A 129 34.94 -9.47 7.95
N GLU A 130 34.08 -8.70 7.31
CA GLU A 130 34.08 -7.25 7.38
C GLU A 130 32.80 -6.80 8.05
N LYS A 131 32.93 -5.97 9.07
CA LYS A 131 31.83 -5.40 9.80
C LYS A 131 31.91 -3.87 9.76
N PRO A 132 30.80 -3.22 9.48
CA PRO A 132 30.72 -1.79 9.65
C PRO A 132 30.69 -1.27 11.10
N VAL A 133 31.22 -0.07 11.31
CA VAL A 133 31.39 0.56 12.64
C VAL A 133 31.01 2.05 12.63
N PHE A 134 30.89 2.64 13.82
CA PHE A 134 30.55 4.07 14.03
C PHE A 134 29.28 4.55 13.30
N ARG A 135 28.23 3.72 13.35
CA ARG A 135 26.98 4.00 12.64
C ARG A 135 25.94 4.69 13.53
N ARG A 136 25.24 5.67 12.96
CA ARG A 136 24.04 6.27 13.57
C ARG A 136 22.81 5.37 13.40
N ILE A 137 22.69 4.73 12.24
CA ILE A 137 21.58 3.84 11.85
C ILE A 137 21.98 2.37 12.10
N PRO A 138 21.10 1.56 12.74
CA PRO A 138 21.40 0.19 13.15
C PRO A 138 21.25 -0.80 11.97
N LEU A 139 22.12 -0.65 10.98
CA LEU A 139 22.24 -1.56 9.86
C LEU A 139 22.53 -3.00 10.35
N GLY A 140 21.95 -3.98 9.66
CA GLY A 140 21.89 -5.40 10.02
C GLY A 140 20.59 -5.77 10.73
N SER A 141 19.85 -4.76 11.20
CA SER A 141 18.61 -4.91 11.96
C SER A 141 17.47 -4.00 11.50
N ASN A 142 17.67 -3.26 10.40
CA ASN A 142 16.71 -2.27 9.88
C ASN A 142 15.69 -2.83 8.88
N ARG A 143 15.69 -4.15 8.65
CA ARG A 143 14.78 -4.85 7.75
C ARG A 143 14.40 -6.24 8.27
N PRO A 144 13.31 -6.85 7.79
CA PRO A 144 12.95 -8.22 8.15
C PRO A 144 14.05 -9.23 7.84
N THR A 145 14.37 -10.06 8.85
CA THR A 145 15.39 -11.13 8.76
C THR A 145 15.01 -12.24 7.78
N ARG A 146 13.72 -12.36 7.44
CA ARG A 146 13.19 -13.32 6.48
C ARG A 146 12.51 -12.60 5.32
N ASP A 147 12.67 -13.16 4.13
CA ASP A 147 12.04 -12.72 2.89
C ASP A 147 10.82 -13.57 2.49
N ARG A 148 10.37 -14.42 3.41
CA ARG A 148 9.29 -15.38 3.21
C ARG A 148 8.62 -15.76 4.53
N VAL A 149 7.35 -16.11 4.45
CA VAL A 149 6.58 -16.71 5.53
C VAL A 149 6.83 -18.22 5.53
N ARG A 150 7.18 -18.75 6.70
CA ARG A 150 7.38 -20.20 6.89
C ARG A 150 6.09 -20.85 7.30
N LEU A 151 5.51 -21.62 6.37
CA LEU A 151 4.37 -22.49 6.64
C LEU A 151 4.87 -23.93 6.80
N LYS A 152 4.25 -24.69 7.71
CA LYS A 152 4.60 -26.10 7.96
C LYS A 152 3.63 -27.02 7.23
N ALA A 153 4.14 -27.84 6.31
CA ALA A 153 3.37 -28.87 5.60
C ALA A 153 3.06 -30.11 6.48
N ARG A 154 2.53 -29.90 7.70
CA ARG A 154 2.09 -31.01 8.56
C ARG A 154 0.74 -31.50 8.05
N ARG A 155 0.72 -32.71 7.50
CA ARG A 155 -0.53 -33.35 7.11
C ARG A 155 -1.32 -33.71 8.38
N PRO A 156 -2.63 -33.43 8.45
CA PRO A 156 -3.48 -33.98 9.50
C PRO A 156 -3.36 -35.51 9.50
N PRO A 157 -3.49 -36.20 10.66
CA PRO A 157 -3.53 -37.65 10.70
C PRO A 157 -4.59 -38.17 9.73
N SER A 158 -4.33 -39.21 8.95
CA SER A 158 -5.39 -39.77 8.09
C SER A 158 -6.60 -40.16 8.95
N ALA A 159 -7.76 -39.58 8.68
CA ALA A 159 -9.06 -40.14 9.09
C ALA A 159 -9.65 -40.77 7.83
N PRO A 160 -9.16 -41.96 7.41
CA PRO A 160 -9.79 -42.64 6.29
C PRO A 160 -11.27 -42.83 6.63
N LEU A 161 -12.16 -42.56 5.69
CA LEU A 161 -13.54 -43.05 5.75
C LEU A 161 -13.48 -44.55 5.42
N PRO A 162 -13.40 -45.47 6.39
CA PRO A 162 -13.34 -46.89 6.08
C PRO A 162 -14.74 -47.26 5.61
N ASN A 163 -14.88 -47.63 4.34
CA ASN A 163 -16.17 -47.91 3.71
C ASN A 163 -17.11 -46.68 3.63
N ALA A 164 -16.64 -45.54 3.12
CA ALA A 164 -17.57 -44.47 2.72
C ALA A 164 -18.65 -45.08 1.80
N PRO A 165 -19.95 -45.00 2.16
CA PRO A 165 -21.01 -45.37 1.23
C PRO A 165 -20.78 -44.67 -0.11
N SER A 166 -21.01 -45.33 -1.24
CA SER A 166 -20.77 -44.78 -2.58
C SER A 166 -21.37 -43.39 -2.80
N GLU A 167 -22.44 -43.07 -2.07
CA GLU A 167 -23.09 -41.77 -2.02
C GLU A 167 -22.21 -40.64 -1.45
N ILE A 168 -21.53 -40.84 -0.31
CA ILE A 168 -20.64 -39.81 0.27
C ILE A 168 -19.48 -39.52 -0.70
N ALA A 169 -18.92 -40.56 -1.31
CA ALA A 169 -17.86 -40.41 -2.31
C ALA A 169 -18.33 -39.57 -3.51
N ALA A 170 -19.55 -39.81 -4.01
CA ALA A 170 -20.13 -39.02 -5.10
C ALA A 170 -20.33 -37.54 -4.71
N LEU A 171 -20.82 -37.27 -3.49
CA LEU A 171 -20.98 -35.90 -2.98
C LEU A 171 -19.65 -35.16 -2.85
N LEU A 172 -18.59 -35.84 -2.40
CA LEU A 172 -17.24 -35.26 -2.33
C LEU A 172 -16.65 -34.98 -3.72
N VAL A 173 -16.99 -35.77 -4.74
CA VAL A 173 -16.63 -35.46 -6.14
C VAL A 173 -17.35 -34.19 -6.61
N THR A 174 -18.64 -34.03 -6.31
CA THR A 174 -19.39 -32.79 -6.61
C THR A 174 -18.77 -31.59 -5.88
N ALA A 175 -18.49 -31.71 -4.59
CA ALA A 175 -17.85 -30.66 -3.79
C ALA A 175 -16.48 -30.28 -4.36
N ARG A 176 -15.70 -31.25 -4.83
CA ARG A 176 -14.39 -31.01 -5.45
C ARG A 176 -14.49 -30.22 -6.75
N ASP A 177 -15.38 -30.60 -7.66
CA ASP A 177 -15.60 -29.89 -8.91
C ASP A 177 -16.14 -28.47 -8.66
N ALA A 178 -17.05 -28.31 -7.69
CA ALA A 178 -17.58 -27.00 -7.30
C ALA A 178 -16.51 -26.09 -6.71
N SER A 179 -15.67 -26.61 -5.80
CA SER A 179 -14.58 -25.84 -5.18
C SER A 179 -13.58 -25.32 -6.22
N LEU A 180 -13.20 -26.17 -7.18
CA LEU A 180 -12.32 -25.78 -8.29
C LEU A 180 -12.98 -24.74 -9.20
N ALA A 181 -14.28 -24.85 -9.45
CA ALA A 181 -15.04 -23.88 -10.23
C ALA A 181 -15.11 -22.51 -9.54
N ILE A 182 -15.40 -22.48 -8.23
CA ILE A 182 -15.35 -21.27 -7.40
C ILE A 182 -13.96 -20.62 -7.51
N GLY A 183 -12.88 -21.39 -7.32
CA GLY A 183 -11.50 -20.93 -7.50
C GLY A 183 -11.25 -20.25 -8.84
N ARG A 184 -11.72 -20.86 -9.93
CA ARG A 184 -11.50 -20.39 -11.29
C ARG A 184 -12.34 -19.16 -11.67
N LEU A 185 -13.51 -18.99 -11.07
CA LEU A 185 -14.45 -17.93 -11.39
C LEU A 185 -14.28 -16.67 -10.51
N THR A 186 -13.81 -16.82 -9.26
CA THR A 186 -13.63 -15.68 -8.35
C THR A 186 -12.41 -14.83 -8.70
N VAL A 187 -11.27 -15.46 -9.04
CA VAL A 187 -10.03 -14.78 -9.46
C VAL A 187 -9.49 -15.46 -10.74
N PRO A 188 -10.16 -15.28 -11.89
CA PRO A 188 -9.79 -15.92 -13.15
C PRO A 188 -8.44 -15.44 -13.65
N TRP A 189 -7.51 -16.36 -13.93
CA TRP A 189 -6.14 -16.02 -14.33
C TRP A 189 -6.07 -14.97 -15.46
N LEU A 190 -5.22 -13.96 -15.25
CA LEU A 190 -4.77 -13.01 -16.27
C LEU A 190 -3.23 -13.03 -16.25
N ASP A 191 -2.62 -13.27 -17.41
CA ASP A 191 -1.21 -13.60 -17.57
C ASP A 191 -0.23 -12.78 -16.71
N HIS A 192 0.26 -13.42 -15.65
CA HIS A 192 1.19 -12.82 -14.68
C HIS A 192 2.66 -12.84 -15.14
N ARG A 193 3.06 -13.82 -15.95
CA ARG A 193 4.48 -14.10 -16.28
C ARG A 193 4.84 -13.99 -17.75
N GLY A 194 3.88 -13.79 -18.65
CA GLY A 194 4.19 -13.62 -20.07
C GLY A 194 5.05 -12.39 -20.31
N GLY A 195 5.98 -12.49 -21.26
CA GLY A 195 6.88 -11.39 -21.64
C GLY A 195 6.22 -10.28 -22.48
N GLY A 196 4.89 -10.25 -22.51
CA GLY A 196 4.08 -9.35 -23.32
C GLY A 196 4.22 -9.54 -24.83
N GLY A 197 3.60 -8.66 -25.61
CA GLY A 197 3.57 -8.73 -27.08
C GLY A 197 2.62 -9.82 -27.62
N ALA A 198 2.68 -10.06 -28.93
CA ALA A 198 1.67 -10.84 -29.66
C ALA A 198 1.49 -12.29 -29.15
N GLU A 199 2.56 -12.96 -28.71
CA GLU A 199 2.47 -14.32 -28.16
C GLU A 199 1.70 -14.36 -26.83
N SER A 200 2.03 -13.44 -25.90
CA SER A 200 1.29 -13.28 -24.64
C SER A 200 -0.17 -12.90 -24.92
N GLU A 201 -0.40 -11.95 -25.84
CA GLU A 201 -1.75 -11.56 -26.29
C GLU A 201 -2.55 -12.77 -26.81
N GLY A 202 -1.96 -13.62 -27.66
CA GLY A 202 -2.57 -14.85 -28.16
C GLY A 202 -2.88 -15.88 -27.05
N ALA A 203 -1.96 -16.07 -26.10
CA ALA A 203 -2.15 -16.96 -24.97
C ALA A 203 -3.31 -16.50 -24.06
N ILE A 204 -3.46 -15.19 -23.87
CA ILE A 204 -4.57 -14.60 -23.12
C ILE A 204 -5.91 -14.88 -23.81
N LEU A 205 -6.00 -14.63 -25.12
CA LEU A 205 -7.23 -14.89 -25.88
C LEU A 205 -7.62 -16.38 -25.85
N ALA A 206 -6.66 -17.29 -26.00
CA ALA A 206 -6.91 -18.73 -25.87
C ALA A 206 -7.40 -19.13 -24.47
N ARG A 207 -6.86 -18.50 -23.42
CA ARG A 207 -7.31 -18.74 -22.05
C ARG A 207 -8.72 -18.18 -21.79
N LEU A 208 -9.05 -17.01 -22.34
CA LEU A 208 -10.38 -16.43 -22.28
C LEU A 208 -11.41 -17.34 -22.97
N ASP A 209 -11.09 -17.89 -24.15
CA ASP A 209 -11.95 -18.87 -24.82
C ASP A 209 -12.16 -20.14 -23.98
N THR A 210 -11.10 -20.63 -23.34
CA THR A 210 -11.20 -21.79 -22.44
C THR A 210 -12.06 -21.47 -21.20
N LEU A 211 -12.01 -20.24 -20.70
CA LEU A 211 -12.87 -19.77 -19.60
C LEU A 211 -14.33 -19.63 -20.06
N LYS A 212 -14.56 -19.09 -21.26
CA LYS A 212 -15.87 -18.96 -21.88
C LYS A 212 -16.59 -20.30 -22.00
N ARG A 213 -15.93 -21.31 -22.59
CA ARG A 213 -16.46 -22.67 -22.69
C ARG A 213 -16.73 -23.31 -21.33
N PHE A 214 -15.85 -23.05 -20.36
CA PHE A 214 -16.02 -23.49 -18.98
C PHE A 214 -17.27 -22.88 -18.32
N ILE A 215 -17.50 -21.58 -18.48
CA ILE A 215 -18.70 -20.89 -17.99
C ILE A 215 -19.95 -21.45 -18.66
N ALA A 216 -19.92 -21.67 -19.97
CA ALA A 216 -21.04 -22.23 -20.73
C ALA A 216 -21.36 -23.70 -20.38
N GLY A 217 -20.59 -24.37 -19.51
CA GLY A 217 -20.82 -25.76 -19.14
C GLY A 217 -20.54 -26.74 -20.29
N THR A 218 -19.76 -26.33 -21.29
CA THR A 218 -19.42 -27.15 -22.46
C THR A 218 -18.05 -27.79 -22.27
N GLN A 219 -18.03 -29.04 -21.79
CA GLN A 219 -16.83 -29.88 -21.89
C GLN A 219 -16.84 -30.63 -23.23
N ALA A 220 -15.66 -30.84 -23.81
CA ALA A 220 -15.52 -31.57 -25.07
C ALA A 220 -16.08 -33.00 -24.90
N GLY A 221 -17.23 -33.28 -25.52
CA GLY A 221 -17.85 -34.62 -25.58
C GLY A 221 -19.08 -34.87 -24.69
N ALA A 222 -19.63 -33.88 -23.98
CA ALA A 222 -20.86 -34.03 -23.19
C ALA A 222 -21.93 -32.97 -23.55
N ASN A 223 -23.21 -33.28 -23.33
CA ASN A 223 -24.31 -32.32 -23.45
C ASN A 223 -24.03 -31.08 -22.58
N ALA A 224 -24.37 -29.89 -23.08
CA ALA A 224 -24.16 -28.63 -22.36
C ALA A 224 -24.92 -28.66 -21.02
N GLY A 225 -24.18 -28.56 -19.90
CA GLY A 225 -24.76 -28.35 -18.57
C GLY A 225 -25.24 -26.90 -18.38
N PRO A 226 -25.91 -26.58 -17.25
CA PRO A 226 -26.24 -25.20 -16.92
C PRO A 226 -24.98 -24.33 -16.81
N ALA A 227 -25.11 -23.04 -17.12
CA ALA A 227 -24.01 -22.09 -17.04
C ALA A 227 -23.46 -22.01 -15.60
N ARG A 228 -22.14 -22.01 -15.46
CA ARG A 228 -21.45 -22.00 -14.18
C ARG A 228 -21.30 -20.56 -13.66
N THR A 229 -21.79 -20.31 -12.46
CA THR A 229 -21.65 -19.02 -11.75
C THR A 229 -21.03 -19.25 -10.37
N VAL A 230 -20.38 -18.25 -9.78
CA VAL A 230 -19.78 -18.41 -8.44
C VAL A 230 -20.84 -18.76 -7.40
N ASP A 231 -21.98 -18.07 -7.41
CA ASP A 231 -23.06 -18.29 -6.44
C ASP A 231 -23.70 -19.68 -6.63
N GLY A 232 -23.93 -20.11 -7.87
CA GLY A 232 -24.46 -21.44 -8.17
C GLY A 232 -23.50 -22.56 -7.76
N GLU A 233 -22.20 -22.39 -8.01
CA GLU A 233 -21.18 -23.35 -7.59
C GLU A 233 -20.96 -23.35 -6.08
N SER A 234 -21.09 -22.20 -5.40
CA SER A 234 -21.10 -22.09 -3.94
C SER A 234 -22.27 -22.87 -3.33
N GLN A 235 -23.49 -22.65 -3.84
CA GLN A 235 -24.66 -23.42 -3.40
C GLN A 235 -24.48 -24.93 -3.62
N ARG A 236 -23.96 -25.33 -4.79
CA ARG A 236 -23.70 -26.74 -5.11
C ARG A 236 -22.66 -27.37 -4.19
N LEU A 237 -21.59 -26.65 -3.84
CA LEU A 237 -20.59 -27.09 -2.85
C LEU A 237 -21.25 -27.33 -1.49
N HIS A 238 -21.94 -26.31 -0.96
CA HIS A 238 -22.46 -26.34 0.41
C HIS A 238 -23.58 -27.36 0.58
N GLN A 239 -24.47 -27.51 -0.41
CA GLN A 239 -25.50 -28.56 -0.41
C GLN A 239 -24.89 -29.97 -0.42
N ALA A 240 -23.82 -30.19 -1.20
CA ALA A 240 -23.14 -31.48 -1.24
C ALA A 240 -22.47 -31.80 0.12
N LEU A 241 -21.87 -30.81 0.77
CA LEU A 241 -21.26 -30.97 2.10
C LEU A 241 -22.31 -31.23 3.19
N ASP A 242 -23.40 -30.46 3.24
CA ASP A 242 -24.47 -30.65 4.22
C ASP A 242 -25.12 -32.04 4.12
N ARG A 243 -25.25 -32.53 2.88
CA ARG A 243 -25.72 -33.89 2.61
C ARG A 243 -24.69 -34.94 3.02
N ALA A 244 -23.40 -34.72 2.76
CA ALA A 244 -22.34 -35.62 3.18
C ALA A 244 -22.27 -35.73 4.72
N PHE A 245 -22.41 -34.62 5.44
CA PHE A 245 -22.51 -34.62 6.90
C PHE A 245 -23.77 -35.34 7.40
N THR A 246 -24.91 -35.17 6.72
CA THR A 246 -26.13 -35.92 7.05
C THR A 246 -25.90 -37.42 6.98
N LEU A 247 -25.32 -37.91 5.88
CA LEU A 247 -25.03 -39.34 5.71
C LEU A 247 -23.99 -39.86 6.71
N ALA A 248 -23.01 -39.04 7.09
CA ALA A 248 -22.01 -39.40 8.09
C ALA A 248 -22.59 -39.53 9.51
N LEU A 249 -23.60 -38.72 9.85
CA LEU A 249 -24.21 -38.67 11.18
C LEU A 249 -25.37 -39.66 11.33
N THR A 250 -26.09 -39.96 10.25
CA THR A 250 -27.22 -40.90 10.24
C THR A 250 -27.08 -41.90 9.07
N PRO A 251 -26.25 -42.95 9.24
CA PRO A 251 -26.10 -44.01 8.25
C PRO A 251 -27.45 -44.73 8.05
N GLY A 252 -28.06 -44.58 6.87
CA GLY A 252 -29.38 -45.18 6.54
C GLY A 252 -30.44 -44.18 6.06
N ASP A 253 -30.19 -42.87 6.17
CA ASP A 253 -31.06 -41.82 5.60
C ASP A 253 -30.82 -41.64 4.09
N SER A 254 -30.75 -42.73 3.32
CA SER A 254 -30.51 -42.71 1.86
C SER A 254 -31.79 -42.37 1.06
N SER A 255 -32.97 -42.51 1.67
CA SER A 255 -34.25 -42.27 1.00
C SER A 255 -34.60 -40.79 0.79
N ASN A 256 -33.97 -39.86 1.53
CA ASN A 256 -34.24 -38.43 1.43
C ASN A 256 -33.07 -37.69 0.76
N PRO A 257 -33.22 -37.06 -0.41
CA PRO A 257 -32.11 -36.38 -1.07
C PRO A 257 -31.62 -35.11 -0.35
N GLY A 258 -32.38 -34.59 0.62
CA GLY A 258 -32.04 -33.38 1.37
C GLY A 258 -31.08 -33.59 2.54
N ALA A 259 -30.49 -32.50 3.03
CA ALA A 259 -29.74 -32.51 4.29
C ALA A 259 -30.70 -32.52 5.49
N SER A 260 -30.35 -33.25 6.56
CA SER A 260 -31.05 -33.22 7.84
C SER A 260 -30.77 -31.89 8.57
N PRO A 261 -31.61 -31.47 9.55
CA PRO A 261 -31.32 -30.31 10.38
C PRO A 261 -29.96 -30.40 11.08
N LEU A 262 -29.62 -31.57 11.64
CA LEU A 262 -28.33 -31.80 12.28
C LEU A 262 -27.17 -31.71 11.27
N GLY A 263 -27.31 -32.28 10.08
CA GLY A 263 -26.30 -32.19 9.01
C GLY A 263 -26.03 -30.76 8.57
N ARG A 264 -27.08 -29.92 8.47
CA ARG A 264 -26.93 -28.48 8.22
C ARG A 264 -26.18 -27.77 9.35
N THR A 265 -26.56 -27.99 10.61
CA THR A 265 -25.86 -27.39 11.76
C THR A 265 -24.39 -27.78 11.81
N VAL A 266 -24.06 -29.05 11.52
CA VAL A 266 -22.66 -29.50 11.43
C VAL A 266 -21.93 -28.87 10.23
N GLY A 267 -22.61 -28.73 9.09
CA GLY A 267 -22.09 -28.01 7.92
C GLY A 267 -21.81 -26.53 8.20
N ASP A 268 -22.70 -25.84 8.92
CA ASP A 268 -22.53 -24.44 9.30
C ASP A 268 -21.31 -24.23 10.19
N GLU A 269 -21.12 -25.09 11.20
CA GLU A 269 -19.92 -25.03 12.04
C GLU A 269 -18.65 -25.35 11.22
N ALA A 270 -18.70 -26.38 10.36
CA ALA A 270 -17.57 -26.73 9.50
C ALA A 270 -17.15 -25.56 8.60
N ARG A 271 -18.12 -24.85 8.00
CA ARG A 271 -17.89 -23.62 7.22
C ARG A 271 -17.29 -22.51 8.08
N SER A 272 -17.84 -22.26 9.28
CA SER A 272 -17.31 -21.24 10.19
C SER A 272 -15.84 -21.51 10.55
N ILE A 273 -15.51 -22.77 10.88
CA ILE A 273 -14.13 -23.18 11.20
C ILE A 273 -13.24 -23.09 9.95
N MET A 274 -13.71 -23.51 8.77
CA MET A 274 -12.96 -23.36 7.51
C MET A 274 -12.60 -21.89 7.25
N LEU A 275 -13.55 -20.97 7.40
CA LEU A 275 -13.33 -19.54 7.20
C LEU A 275 -12.27 -19.01 8.17
N ARG A 276 -12.52 -19.18 9.48
CA ARG A 276 -11.72 -18.53 10.54
C ARG A 276 -10.34 -19.14 10.74
N GLU A 277 -10.27 -20.46 10.63
CA GLU A 277 -9.04 -21.19 10.96
C GLU A 277 -8.18 -21.45 9.73
N VAL A 278 -8.73 -21.46 8.51
CA VAL A 278 -7.99 -21.84 7.28
C VAL A 278 -7.93 -20.72 6.25
N LEU A 279 -9.08 -20.24 5.76
CA LEU A 279 -9.12 -19.27 4.66
C LEU A 279 -8.54 -17.92 5.08
N LEU A 280 -9.10 -17.28 6.11
CA LEU A 280 -8.65 -15.96 6.55
C LEU A 280 -7.17 -15.94 6.99
N PRO A 281 -6.66 -16.92 7.79
CA PRO A 281 -5.25 -16.94 8.15
C PRO A 281 -4.30 -17.14 6.97
N TYR A 282 -4.70 -17.91 5.96
CA TYR A 282 -3.90 -18.08 4.75
C TYR A 282 -3.93 -16.80 3.88
N ASP A 283 -5.10 -16.22 3.68
CA ASP A 283 -5.33 -15.06 2.82
C ASP A 283 -4.78 -13.75 3.39
N ARG A 284 -4.62 -13.65 4.73
CA ARG A 284 -3.84 -12.59 5.39
C ARG A 284 -2.41 -12.46 4.86
N LEU A 285 -1.88 -13.51 4.24
CA LEU A 285 -0.54 -13.55 3.66
C LEU A 285 -0.53 -13.14 2.17
N LEU A 286 -1.60 -12.54 1.65
CA LEU A 286 -1.64 -11.96 0.31
C LEU A 286 -0.50 -10.94 0.15
N GLY A 287 0.21 -10.99 -0.98
CA GLY A 287 1.40 -10.18 -1.23
C GLY A 287 2.70 -10.71 -0.63
N GLN A 288 2.65 -11.75 0.22
CA GLN A 288 3.83 -12.36 0.83
C GLN A 288 4.21 -13.71 0.22
N ILE A 289 5.52 -13.94 0.11
CA ILE A 289 6.08 -15.23 -0.35
C ILE A 289 5.93 -16.26 0.75
N LYS A 290 5.52 -17.47 0.38
CA LYS A 290 5.30 -18.61 1.28
C LYS A 290 6.29 -19.70 0.88
N GLU A 291 7.03 -20.25 1.83
CA GLU A 291 8.10 -21.24 1.57
C GLU A 291 7.53 -22.57 1.05
N GLU A 292 6.76 -23.28 1.88
CA GLU A 292 6.06 -24.51 1.49
C GLU A 292 4.74 -24.23 0.76
N ASP A 293 4.18 -23.02 0.95
CA ASP A 293 2.92 -22.57 0.35
C ASP A 293 1.78 -23.59 0.50
N THR A 294 1.16 -23.69 1.68
CA THR A 294 0.15 -24.72 1.98
C THR A 294 -0.87 -24.24 3.01
N THR A 295 -2.09 -24.75 2.91
CA THR A 295 -3.16 -24.60 3.92
C THR A 295 -3.07 -25.61 5.07
N ARG A 296 -2.25 -26.66 4.93
CA ARG A 296 -2.23 -27.80 5.87
C ARG A 296 -1.83 -27.44 7.30
N GLN A 297 -0.99 -26.42 7.48
CA GLN A 297 -0.66 -25.90 8.81
C GLN A 297 -1.91 -25.49 9.59
N PHE A 298 -2.83 -24.83 8.89
CA PHE A 298 -4.06 -24.29 9.44
C PHE A 298 -5.11 -25.39 9.65
N ALA A 299 -5.15 -26.37 8.74
CA ALA A 299 -6.05 -27.52 8.80
C ALA A 299 -5.90 -28.35 10.10
N VAL A 300 -4.71 -28.41 10.70
CA VAL A 300 -4.49 -29.16 11.96
C VAL A 300 -5.30 -28.57 13.12
N LEU A 301 -5.28 -27.24 13.27
CA LEU A 301 -6.04 -26.54 14.32
C LEU A 301 -7.55 -26.63 14.04
N ALA A 302 -7.94 -26.36 12.80
CA ALA A 302 -9.32 -26.46 12.33
C ALA A 302 -9.94 -27.82 12.68
N ARG A 303 -9.24 -28.92 12.37
CA ARG A 303 -9.70 -30.28 12.64
C ARG A 303 -9.87 -30.56 14.14
N GLY A 304 -8.94 -30.08 14.97
CA GLY A 304 -9.03 -30.22 16.43
C GLY A 304 -10.25 -29.47 17.00
N ASN A 305 -10.49 -28.24 16.54
CA ASN A 305 -11.62 -27.42 16.96
C ASN A 305 -12.95 -28.06 16.55
N PHE A 306 -13.04 -28.58 15.32
CA PHE A 306 -14.25 -29.24 14.84
C PHE A 306 -14.58 -30.52 15.61
N LEU A 307 -13.59 -31.39 15.86
CA LEU A 307 -13.80 -32.61 16.67
C LEU A 307 -14.25 -32.26 18.10
N ARG A 308 -13.63 -31.24 18.72
CA ARG A 308 -14.06 -30.75 20.03
C ARG A 308 -15.51 -30.29 20.00
N TRP A 309 -15.89 -29.51 19.00
CA TRP A 309 -17.27 -29.03 18.86
C TRP A 309 -18.26 -30.17 18.65
N LEU A 310 -17.94 -31.18 17.82
CA LEU A 310 -18.79 -32.35 17.61
C LEU A 310 -19.09 -33.09 18.93
N LEU A 311 -18.06 -33.34 19.75
CA LEU A 311 -18.19 -34.12 20.99
C LEU A 311 -18.80 -33.32 22.15
N VAL A 312 -18.48 -32.02 22.25
CA VAL A 312 -18.86 -31.19 23.41
C VAL A 312 -20.07 -30.29 23.11
N GLY A 313 -20.05 -29.63 21.94
CA GLY A 313 -21.10 -28.71 21.50
C GLY A 313 -22.31 -29.44 20.93
N ALA A 314 -22.12 -30.19 19.85
CA ALA A 314 -23.18 -30.95 19.18
C ALA A 314 -23.56 -32.25 19.92
N LYS A 315 -22.67 -32.75 20.79
CA LYS A 315 -22.86 -33.96 21.62
C LYS A 315 -23.24 -35.21 20.83
N VAL A 316 -22.68 -35.36 19.62
CA VAL A 316 -22.86 -36.57 18.81
C VAL A 316 -22.04 -37.72 19.38
N SER A 317 -22.41 -38.97 19.08
CA SER A 317 -21.65 -40.14 19.52
C SER A 317 -20.24 -40.16 18.90
N ARG A 318 -19.29 -40.85 19.54
CA ARG A 318 -17.91 -40.94 19.02
C ARG A 318 -17.82 -41.47 17.58
N PRO A 319 -18.54 -42.55 17.19
CA PRO A 319 -18.51 -43.01 15.79
C PRO A 319 -19.04 -41.97 14.80
N GLN A 320 -20.11 -41.26 15.16
CA GLN A 320 -20.66 -40.17 14.34
C GLN A 320 -19.66 -39.01 14.22
N ALA A 321 -18.98 -38.65 15.32
CA ALA A 321 -17.96 -37.62 15.32
C ALA A 321 -16.78 -37.99 14.41
N GLU A 322 -16.33 -39.26 14.45
CA GLU A 322 -15.25 -39.75 13.58
C GLU A 322 -15.63 -39.72 12.09
N ALA A 323 -16.85 -40.13 11.75
CA ALA A 323 -17.35 -40.09 10.38
C ALA A 323 -17.48 -38.64 9.86
N ALA A 324 -18.06 -37.73 10.65
CA ALA A 324 -18.17 -36.32 10.30
C ALA A 324 -16.79 -35.64 10.21
N LEU A 325 -15.85 -35.98 11.10
CA LEU A 325 -14.47 -35.48 11.06
C LEU A 325 -13.75 -35.89 9.77
N ALA A 326 -14.05 -37.07 9.24
CA ALA A 326 -13.47 -37.54 7.99
C ALA A 326 -14.02 -36.76 6.79
N VAL A 327 -15.33 -36.47 6.73
CA VAL A 327 -15.91 -35.54 5.74
C VAL A 327 -15.27 -34.15 5.84
N PHE A 328 -15.10 -33.62 7.04
CA PHE A 328 -14.45 -32.33 7.26
C PHE A 328 -12.97 -32.34 6.83
N THR A 329 -12.26 -33.45 7.04
CA THR A 329 -10.88 -33.60 6.58
C THR A 329 -10.78 -33.52 5.06
N GLU A 330 -11.73 -34.11 4.32
CA GLU A 330 -11.80 -33.97 2.86
C GLU A 330 -12.12 -32.53 2.44
N TYR A 331 -13.04 -31.86 3.14
CA TYR A 331 -13.33 -30.44 2.90
C TYR A 331 -12.09 -29.54 3.09
N LEU A 332 -11.27 -29.79 4.12
CA LEU A 332 -9.97 -29.13 4.32
C LEU A 332 -9.00 -29.35 3.14
N GLU A 333 -8.95 -30.55 2.58
CA GLU A 333 -8.13 -30.82 1.38
C GLU A 333 -8.70 -30.17 0.11
N LEU A 334 -9.99 -29.84 0.04
CA LEU A 334 -10.54 -29.05 -1.07
C LEU A 334 -9.94 -27.63 -1.11
N ALA A 335 -9.77 -26.99 0.05
CA ALA A 335 -9.10 -25.68 0.13
C ALA A 335 -7.63 -25.77 -0.34
N GLU A 336 -6.90 -26.82 0.07
CA GLU A 336 -5.55 -27.09 -0.42
C GLU A 336 -5.51 -27.34 -1.94
N LEU A 337 -6.51 -28.03 -2.49
CA LEU A 337 -6.61 -28.28 -3.92
C LEU A 337 -6.84 -26.98 -4.72
N VAL A 338 -7.73 -26.12 -4.25
CA VAL A 338 -7.97 -24.80 -4.86
C VAL A 338 -6.70 -23.96 -4.80
N ARG A 339 -6.02 -23.94 -3.65
CA ARG A 339 -4.73 -23.28 -3.47
C ARG A 339 -3.68 -23.77 -4.47
N GLN A 340 -3.55 -25.09 -4.65
CA GLN A 340 -2.63 -25.69 -5.63
C GLN A 340 -2.97 -25.28 -7.06
N GLY A 341 -4.27 -25.24 -7.40
CA GLY A 341 -4.76 -24.72 -8.67
C GLY A 341 -4.30 -23.28 -8.91
N ALA A 342 -4.62 -22.39 -7.98
CA ALA A 342 -4.21 -20.98 -8.03
C ALA A 342 -2.69 -20.83 -8.10
N ARG A 343 -1.93 -21.58 -7.31
CA ARG A 343 -0.45 -21.53 -7.30
C ARG A 343 0.17 -21.98 -8.63
N ARG A 344 -0.45 -22.94 -9.33
CA ARG A 344 -0.02 -23.36 -10.68
C ARG A 344 -0.27 -22.26 -11.70
N ASP A 345 -1.43 -21.62 -11.63
CA ASP A 345 -1.82 -20.53 -12.53
C ASP A 345 -0.95 -19.27 -12.32
N TRP A 346 -0.82 -18.80 -11.07
CA TRP A 346 -0.01 -17.63 -10.72
C TRP A 346 1.51 -17.87 -10.81
N ARG A 347 1.93 -19.13 -10.67
CA ARG A 347 3.34 -19.54 -10.58
C ARG A 347 4.11 -18.89 -9.42
N GLU A 348 3.40 -18.25 -8.50
CA GLU A 348 3.96 -17.50 -7.38
C GLU A 348 2.95 -17.37 -6.24
N SER A 349 3.40 -17.58 -5.01
CA SER A 349 2.53 -17.63 -3.81
C SER A 349 2.02 -16.27 -3.32
N ARG A 350 2.61 -15.16 -3.80
CA ARG A 350 2.20 -13.79 -3.41
C ARG A 350 0.81 -13.42 -3.92
N PHE A 351 0.41 -14.01 -5.04
CA PHE A 351 -0.83 -13.70 -5.75
C PHE A 351 -1.91 -14.77 -5.55
N VAL A 352 -1.68 -15.72 -4.64
CA VAL A 352 -2.65 -16.77 -4.33
C VAL A 352 -3.63 -16.25 -3.28
N TRP A 353 -4.91 -16.23 -3.66
CA TRP A 353 -6.07 -15.90 -2.84
C TRP A 353 -7.04 -17.08 -2.86
N LEU A 354 -7.58 -17.45 -1.71
CA LEU A 354 -8.62 -18.47 -1.60
C LEU A 354 -10.00 -17.80 -1.57
N PRO A 355 -10.93 -18.18 -2.45
CA PRO A 355 -12.27 -17.61 -2.41
C PRO A 355 -12.96 -17.89 -1.08
N LEU A 356 -13.47 -16.84 -0.43
CA LEU A 356 -14.20 -16.99 0.83
C LEU A 356 -15.55 -17.71 0.63
N GLN A 357 -16.07 -17.77 -0.61
CA GLN A 357 -17.24 -18.58 -0.97
C GLN A 357 -17.03 -20.09 -0.79
N LEU A 358 -15.77 -20.54 -0.61
CA LEU A 358 -15.52 -21.91 -0.16
C LEU A 358 -16.14 -22.18 1.21
N ALA A 359 -16.38 -21.15 2.04
CA ALA A 359 -17.01 -21.23 3.36
C ALA A 359 -18.26 -20.33 3.51
N LEU A 360 -18.48 -19.36 2.62
CA LEU A 360 -19.62 -18.43 2.68
C LEU A 360 -20.68 -18.77 1.62
N LEU A 361 -21.94 -18.70 2.04
CA LEU A 361 -23.11 -18.70 1.16
C LEU A 361 -23.36 -17.28 0.60
N PRO A 362 -24.02 -17.16 -0.57
CA PRO A 362 -24.29 -15.85 -1.18
C PRO A 362 -25.00 -14.82 -0.29
N GLY A 363 -25.88 -15.27 0.62
CA GLY A 363 -26.57 -14.41 1.58
C GLY A 363 -25.83 -14.17 2.88
N GLN A 364 -24.50 -14.38 2.92
CA GLN A 364 -23.65 -14.11 4.09
C GLN A 364 -22.61 -13.00 3.82
N TYR A 365 -22.84 -12.24 2.75
CA TYR A 365 -22.02 -11.10 2.34
C TYR A 365 -22.84 -10.06 1.54
N ASP A 366 -24.16 -10.01 1.75
CA ASP A 366 -25.07 -9.09 1.05
C ASP A 366 -25.52 -7.90 1.92
N SER A 367 -25.07 -7.82 3.18
CA SER A 367 -25.28 -6.67 4.06
C SER A 367 -24.00 -5.92 4.43
N GLN A 368 -24.16 -4.66 4.86
CA GLN A 368 -23.02 -3.84 5.31
C GLN A 368 -22.36 -4.44 6.55
N ALA A 369 -23.15 -4.95 7.50
CA ALA A 369 -22.63 -5.49 8.75
C ALA A 369 -21.77 -6.74 8.54
N GLU A 370 -22.19 -7.63 7.64
CA GLU A 370 -21.43 -8.83 7.28
C GLU A 370 -20.12 -8.47 6.58
N LEU A 371 -20.17 -7.58 5.60
CA LEU A 371 -18.95 -7.15 4.89
C LEU A 371 -17.99 -6.39 5.81
N ASP A 372 -18.48 -5.54 6.71
CA ASP A 372 -17.67 -4.89 7.74
C ASP A 372 -16.96 -5.93 8.62
N ALA A 373 -17.69 -6.94 9.08
CA ALA A 373 -17.14 -8.00 9.93
C ALA A 373 -16.09 -8.82 9.18
N LEU A 374 -16.35 -9.20 7.94
CA LEU A 374 -15.42 -9.96 7.10
C LEU A 374 -14.15 -9.17 6.79
N VAL A 375 -14.29 -7.87 6.48
CA VAL A 375 -13.14 -7.00 6.23
C VAL A 375 -12.29 -6.87 7.50
N ALA A 376 -12.92 -6.59 8.65
CA ALA A 376 -12.23 -6.45 9.94
C ALA A 376 -11.52 -7.75 10.35
N GLU A 377 -12.21 -8.90 10.24
CA GLU A 377 -11.62 -10.19 10.58
C GLU A 377 -10.48 -10.54 9.61
N ALA A 378 -10.65 -10.36 8.30
CA ALA A 378 -9.62 -10.64 7.32
C ALA A 378 -8.38 -9.76 7.50
N SER A 379 -8.55 -8.45 7.69
CA SER A 379 -7.42 -7.52 7.87
C SER A 379 -6.79 -7.60 9.27
N ASN A 380 -7.45 -8.24 10.24
CA ASN A 380 -7.07 -8.23 11.65
C ASN A 380 -7.00 -6.80 12.22
N GLU A 381 -7.91 -5.95 11.78
CA GLU A 381 -8.08 -4.56 12.20
C GLU A 381 -9.56 -4.31 12.54
N GLN A 382 -9.87 -3.19 13.19
CA GLN A 382 -11.24 -2.89 13.64
C GLN A 382 -11.75 -1.56 13.10
N PHE A 383 -13.02 -1.56 12.71
CA PHE A 383 -13.77 -0.33 12.50
C PHE A 383 -14.08 0.34 13.83
N THR A 384 -13.98 1.65 13.85
CA THR A 384 -14.38 2.49 14.98
C THR A 384 -15.53 3.40 14.57
N GLU A 385 -16.44 3.67 15.49
CA GLU A 385 -17.54 4.64 15.34
C GLU A 385 -17.11 6.02 15.85
N GLY A 386 -17.95 7.03 15.67
CA GLY A 386 -17.76 8.36 16.26
C GLY A 386 -16.68 9.17 15.59
N ASN A 387 -16.30 8.88 14.34
CA ASN A 387 -15.28 9.65 13.62
C ASN A 387 -15.92 10.77 12.79
N SER A 388 -15.10 11.74 12.38
CA SER A 388 -15.43 12.71 11.33
C SER A 388 -14.30 12.77 10.31
N ALA A 389 -14.65 13.06 9.06
CA ALA A 389 -13.67 13.31 8.02
C ALA A 389 -14.14 14.40 7.06
N SER A 390 -13.18 15.10 6.48
CA SER A 390 -13.40 16.10 5.44
C SER A 390 -12.52 15.80 4.24
N TYR A 391 -13.10 15.92 3.06
CA TYR A 391 -12.41 15.68 1.81
C TYR A 391 -11.71 16.96 1.35
N ILE A 392 -10.38 16.89 1.23
CA ILE A 392 -9.54 18.04 0.95
C ILE A 392 -8.99 17.93 -0.47
N ILE A 393 -9.04 19.03 -1.22
CA ILE A 393 -8.41 19.11 -2.54
C ILE A 393 -6.92 19.36 -2.41
N ASN A 394 -6.18 18.99 -3.45
CA ASN A 394 -4.73 19.11 -3.48
C ASN A 394 -4.25 20.54 -3.15
N GLU A 395 -4.98 21.55 -3.63
CA GLU A 395 -4.72 22.98 -3.44
C GLU A 395 -4.75 23.43 -1.97
N GLU A 396 -5.49 22.73 -1.12
CA GLU A 396 -5.64 23.04 0.31
C GLU A 396 -4.70 22.22 1.20
N PHE A 397 -4.07 21.16 0.67
CA PHE A 397 -3.23 20.25 1.44
C PHE A 397 -2.06 20.97 2.13
N GLN A 398 -1.31 21.80 1.40
CA GLN A 398 -0.15 22.50 1.95
C GLN A 398 -0.55 23.43 3.11
N TRP A 399 -1.70 24.09 3.00
CA TRP A 399 -2.25 24.87 4.10
C TRP A 399 -2.60 24.00 5.32
N GLN A 400 -3.32 22.89 5.11
CA GLN A 400 -3.68 21.98 6.20
C GLN A 400 -2.44 21.41 6.90
N LEU A 401 -1.39 21.07 6.15
CA LEU A 401 -0.11 20.67 6.72
C LEU A 401 0.48 21.78 7.60
N ASN A 402 0.53 23.03 7.14
CA ASN A 402 0.96 24.17 7.97
C ASN A 402 0.14 24.29 9.26
N ARG A 403 -1.19 24.21 9.16
CA ARG A 403 -2.10 24.29 10.30
C ARG A 403 -1.76 23.22 11.34
N THR A 404 -1.66 21.95 10.95
CA THR A 404 -1.36 20.85 11.89
C THR A 404 -0.01 21.05 12.60
N ILE A 405 1.01 21.55 11.90
CA ILE A 405 2.34 21.84 12.49
C ILE A 405 2.22 22.95 13.55
N ARG A 406 1.46 24.01 13.24
CA ARG A 406 1.30 25.16 14.14
C ARG A 406 0.43 24.84 15.34
N GLU A 407 -0.61 24.03 15.18
CA GLU A 407 -1.56 23.69 16.23
C GLU A 407 -1.02 22.68 17.26
N ALA A 408 -0.13 21.78 16.85
CA ALA A 408 0.46 20.74 17.70
C ALA A 408 1.00 21.26 19.04
N LYS A 409 0.54 20.66 20.15
CA LYS A 409 0.88 21.02 21.53
C LYS A 409 1.75 19.97 22.23
N ASP A 410 1.59 18.69 21.88
CA ASP A 410 2.37 17.59 22.44
C ASP A 410 3.32 17.00 21.38
N TYR A 411 2.84 16.77 20.16
CA TYR A 411 3.67 16.27 19.06
C TYR A 411 3.02 16.41 17.69
N HIS A 412 3.85 16.35 16.65
CA HIS A 412 3.45 16.28 15.24
C HIS A 412 4.31 15.24 14.51
N VAL A 413 3.70 14.45 13.64
CA VAL A 413 4.36 13.46 12.77
C VAL A 413 3.97 13.73 11.32
N LEU A 414 4.98 13.89 10.47
CA LEU A 414 4.88 13.80 9.01
C LEU A 414 5.57 12.50 8.57
N LEU A 415 4.79 11.54 8.08
CA LEU A 415 5.28 10.39 7.34
C LEU A 415 5.07 10.66 5.85
N THR A 416 6.14 10.74 5.08
CA THR A 416 6.09 11.03 3.66
C THR A 416 7.26 10.36 2.97
N HIS A 417 7.14 10.09 1.67
CA HIS A 417 8.33 9.89 0.86
C HIS A 417 8.81 11.18 0.19
N ASP A 418 7.95 12.17 -0.03
CA ASP A 418 8.31 13.36 -0.77
C ASP A 418 8.44 14.60 0.12
N PHE A 419 9.67 15.12 0.20
CA PHE A 419 10.02 16.45 0.70
C PHE A 419 11.14 17.01 -0.16
N ARG A 420 10.88 18.00 -1.03
CA ARG A 420 11.84 18.41 -2.06
C ARG A 420 12.85 19.44 -1.56
N GLY A 421 14.12 19.18 -1.83
CA GLY A 421 15.19 20.17 -1.75
C GLY A 421 15.18 21.12 -2.93
N PHE A 422 14.98 20.57 -4.14
CA PHE A 422 15.06 21.29 -5.42
C PHE A 422 13.91 20.91 -6.36
N ASP A 423 13.48 21.89 -7.15
CA ASP A 423 12.46 21.76 -8.18
C ASP A 423 12.97 20.98 -9.41
N ALA A 424 12.14 20.83 -10.44
CA ALA A 424 12.49 20.13 -11.68
C ALA A 424 13.54 20.87 -12.53
N LYS A 425 13.73 22.17 -12.33
CA LYS A 425 14.75 23.00 -13.01
C LYS A 425 16.10 22.98 -12.29
N GLY A 426 16.12 22.47 -11.06
CA GLY A 426 17.31 22.40 -10.21
C GLY A 426 17.48 23.61 -9.29
N ASP A 427 16.47 24.47 -9.19
CA ASP A 427 16.41 25.58 -8.24
C ASP A 427 15.88 25.10 -6.87
N PRO A 428 16.23 25.74 -5.74
CA PRO A 428 15.68 25.38 -4.44
C PRO A 428 14.14 25.44 -4.44
N ASP A 429 13.49 24.39 -3.91
CA ASP A 429 12.03 24.26 -3.96
C ASP A 429 11.35 25.30 -3.03
N GLN A 430 10.54 26.18 -3.61
CA GLN A 430 9.90 27.30 -2.92
C GLN A 430 8.87 26.84 -1.89
N MET A 431 8.12 25.79 -2.18
CA MET A 431 7.08 25.30 -1.25
C MET A 431 7.68 24.64 -0.01
N SER A 432 8.75 23.87 -0.20
CA SER A 432 9.49 23.25 0.90
C SER A 432 10.19 24.31 1.74
N TYR A 433 10.81 25.31 1.11
CA TYR A 433 11.31 26.51 1.78
C TYR A 433 10.23 27.22 2.62
N ALA A 434 9.03 27.43 2.05
CA ALA A 434 7.91 28.05 2.75
C ALA A 434 7.47 27.22 3.96
N HIS A 435 7.47 25.88 3.86
CA HIS A 435 7.16 25.02 5.01
C HIS A 435 8.22 25.08 6.11
N VAL A 436 9.51 25.06 5.75
CA VAL A 436 10.61 25.24 6.71
C VAL A 436 10.44 26.56 7.46
N LEU A 437 10.31 27.68 6.74
CA LEU A 437 10.25 29.01 7.33
C LEU A 437 8.93 29.29 8.08
N ARG A 438 7.79 29.11 7.40
CA ARG A 438 6.47 29.57 7.88
C ARG A 438 5.70 28.51 8.67
N SER A 439 6.11 27.24 8.60
CA SER A 439 5.51 26.17 9.41
C SER A 439 6.42 25.83 10.58
N TYR A 440 7.58 25.23 10.33
CA TYR A 440 8.43 24.69 11.39
C TYR A 440 9.10 25.81 12.21
N PHE A 441 9.85 26.73 11.59
CA PHE A 441 10.51 27.81 12.35
C PHE A 441 9.52 28.69 13.11
N ALA A 442 8.40 29.04 12.47
CA ALA A 442 7.32 29.78 13.11
C ALA A 442 6.74 29.03 14.33
N ALA A 443 6.48 27.71 14.19
CA ALA A 443 5.99 26.89 15.29
C ALA A 443 7.02 26.74 16.42
N LEU A 444 8.27 26.38 16.11
CA LEU A 444 9.34 26.24 17.10
C LEU A 444 9.50 27.54 17.92
N THR A 445 9.56 28.69 17.25
CA THR A 445 9.70 30.01 17.90
C THR A 445 8.50 30.32 18.81
N ALA A 446 7.28 30.10 18.32
CA ALA A 446 6.07 30.32 19.11
C ALA A 446 6.01 29.41 20.35
N ARG A 447 6.44 28.15 20.22
CA ARG A 447 6.45 27.18 21.32
C ARG A 447 7.53 27.47 22.35
N VAL A 448 8.70 27.95 21.93
CA VAL A 448 9.73 28.48 22.85
C VAL A 448 9.17 29.67 23.64
N LYS A 449 8.53 30.64 22.98
CA LYS A 449 7.93 31.80 23.67
C LYS A 449 6.85 31.41 24.68
N ALA A 450 6.10 30.35 24.41
CA ALA A 450 5.09 29.81 25.32
C ALA A 450 5.67 28.85 26.39
N TYR A 451 6.95 28.54 26.35
CA TYR A 451 7.53 27.50 27.20
C TYR A 451 7.51 27.87 28.68
N ASP A 452 7.78 29.13 29.02
CA ASP A 452 7.80 29.58 30.43
C ASP A 452 6.43 29.47 31.11
N SER A 453 5.33 29.59 30.37
CA SER A 453 3.97 29.48 30.91
C SER A 453 3.40 28.05 30.86
N THR A 454 3.90 27.21 29.96
CA THR A 454 3.34 25.86 29.73
C THR A 454 4.23 24.73 30.25
N GLY A 455 5.54 24.96 30.33
CA GLY A 455 6.55 23.93 30.57
C GLY A 455 6.61 22.85 29.49
N ARG A 456 5.96 23.04 28.34
CA ARG A 456 5.77 22.01 27.30
C ARG A 456 6.30 22.48 25.95
N PHE A 457 7.04 21.59 25.29
CA PHE A 457 7.50 21.78 23.92
C PHE A 457 7.06 20.58 23.08
N PRO A 458 6.33 20.79 21.96
CA PRO A 458 5.87 19.68 21.13
C PRO A 458 7.03 18.95 20.45
N VAL A 459 6.93 17.63 20.35
CA VAL A 459 7.90 16.82 19.60
C VAL A 459 7.51 16.78 18.12
N TYR A 460 8.30 17.42 17.26
CA TYR A 460 8.11 17.37 15.80
C TYR A 460 8.92 16.23 15.19
N MET A 461 8.31 15.39 14.35
CA MET A 461 8.95 14.24 13.72
C MET A 461 8.67 14.19 12.22
N ILE A 462 9.71 13.95 11.43
CA ILE A 462 9.61 13.61 10.00
C ILE A 462 10.15 12.19 9.83
N LEU A 463 9.33 11.30 9.29
CA LEU A 463 9.72 9.96 8.85
C LEU A 463 9.73 9.99 7.32
N ILE A 464 10.88 9.70 6.72
CA ILE A 464 11.08 9.78 5.26
C ILE A 464 11.82 8.57 4.73
N ASP A 465 11.40 8.01 3.60
CA ASP A 465 12.09 6.91 2.92
C ASP A 465 13.42 7.40 2.32
N GLU A 466 14.52 6.65 2.50
CA GLU A 466 15.85 7.09 2.05
C GLU A 466 15.94 7.33 0.54
N TRP A 467 15.28 6.50 -0.29
CA TRP A 467 15.31 6.67 -1.74
C TRP A 467 14.86 8.06 -2.15
N PHE A 468 13.71 8.47 -1.63
CA PHE A 468 13.13 9.75 -1.99
C PHE A 468 13.80 10.90 -1.23
N TYR A 469 14.30 10.68 -0.02
CA TYR A 469 15.16 11.63 0.67
C TYR A 469 16.38 12.02 -0.20
N ASP A 470 17.05 11.05 -0.82
CA ASP A 470 18.22 11.31 -1.67
C ASP A 470 17.83 11.85 -3.06
N VAL A 471 16.86 11.23 -3.74
CA VAL A 471 16.42 11.66 -5.08
C VAL A 471 15.84 13.08 -5.04
N ASN A 472 15.06 13.41 -4.01
CA ASN A 472 14.52 14.75 -3.83
C ASN A 472 15.52 15.73 -3.20
N ARG A 473 16.74 15.29 -2.86
CA ARG A 473 17.78 16.10 -2.21
C ARG A 473 17.27 16.78 -0.92
N ALA A 474 16.46 16.06 -0.15
CA ALA A 474 15.77 16.57 1.04
C ALA A 474 16.72 17.00 2.17
N ARG A 475 17.96 16.48 2.17
CA ARG A 475 19.01 16.81 3.14
C ARG A 475 19.17 18.32 3.37
N LEU A 476 19.05 19.13 2.32
CA LEU A 476 19.12 20.60 2.38
C LEU A 476 18.25 21.18 3.51
N TRP A 477 17.00 20.72 3.60
CA TRP A 477 16.05 21.19 4.60
C TRP A 477 16.12 20.39 5.90
N MET A 478 16.40 19.09 5.81
CA MET A 478 16.46 18.21 6.99
C MET A 478 17.62 18.55 7.93
N ASP A 479 18.79 18.93 7.40
CA ASP A 479 19.93 19.37 8.21
C ASP A 479 19.62 20.66 8.98
N LEU A 480 18.96 21.63 8.33
CA LEU A 480 18.48 22.83 8.98
C LEU A 480 17.46 22.53 10.08
N LEU A 481 16.50 21.64 9.82
CA LEU A 481 15.45 21.30 10.78
C LEU A 481 15.94 20.43 11.96
N GLU A 482 16.98 19.59 11.77
CA GLU A 482 17.62 18.84 12.86
C GLU A 482 18.49 19.72 13.78
N ASP A 483 19.02 20.84 13.27
CA ASP A 483 19.88 21.78 14.04
C ASP A 483 19.51 23.25 13.77
N PRO A 484 18.26 23.66 14.11
CA PRO A 484 17.68 24.93 13.63
C PRO A 484 18.35 26.17 14.19
N THR A 485 19.16 26.06 15.24
CA THR A 485 19.84 27.21 15.85
C THR A 485 21.27 27.38 15.35
N ARG A 486 21.84 26.45 14.57
CA ARG A 486 23.28 26.48 14.24
C ARG A 486 23.63 26.08 12.81
N HIS A 487 22.77 25.34 12.12
CA HIS A 487 23.04 24.96 10.75
C HIS A 487 22.85 26.15 9.81
N ASP A 488 23.85 26.44 8.99
CA ASP A 488 23.80 27.47 7.96
C ASP A 488 23.44 26.83 6.61
N VAL A 489 22.46 27.42 5.94
CA VAL A 489 22.05 26.99 4.60
C VAL A 489 22.75 27.83 3.55
N HIS A 490 23.27 27.16 2.52
CA HIS A 490 23.88 27.79 1.35
C HIS A 490 23.08 27.44 0.10
N LEU A 491 22.49 28.45 -0.53
CA LEU A 491 21.70 28.39 -1.74
C LEU A 491 22.44 29.09 -2.89
N PRO A 492 22.06 28.82 -4.15
CA PRO A 492 22.59 29.59 -5.29
C PRO A 492 22.34 31.09 -5.10
N ARG A 493 23.25 31.93 -5.63
CA ARG A 493 23.25 33.40 -5.42
C ARG A 493 21.90 34.08 -5.69
N LEU A 494 21.12 33.56 -6.64
CA LEU A 494 19.78 34.06 -6.96
C LEU A 494 18.80 34.00 -5.77
N PHE A 495 19.03 33.09 -4.83
CA PHE A 495 18.18 32.82 -3.67
C PHE A 495 18.78 33.35 -2.35
N ALA A 496 19.76 34.26 -2.40
CA ALA A 496 20.40 34.83 -1.20
C ALA A 496 19.40 35.48 -0.22
N ALA A 497 18.35 36.11 -0.74
CA ALA A 497 17.27 36.67 0.10
C ALA A 497 16.52 35.61 0.93
N TRP A 498 16.47 34.36 0.46
CA TRP A 498 15.89 33.26 1.23
C TRP A 498 16.82 32.84 2.36
N GLU A 499 18.13 32.81 2.14
CA GLU A 499 19.11 32.59 3.22
C GLU A 499 18.98 33.67 4.30
N ASP A 500 18.86 34.94 3.91
CA ASP A 500 18.68 36.05 4.85
C ASP A 500 17.40 35.88 5.68
N SER A 501 16.31 35.45 5.04
CA SER A 501 15.05 35.17 5.72
C SER A 501 15.17 33.99 6.70
N LEU A 502 15.91 32.94 6.35
CA LEU A 502 16.20 31.81 7.25
C LEU A 502 17.05 32.27 8.43
N ARG A 503 18.13 33.04 8.19
CA ARG A 503 18.98 33.61 9.25
C ARG A 503 18.17 34.43 10.24
N LEU A 504 17.30 35.31 9.77
CA LEU A 504 16.39 36.09 10.61
C LEU A 504 15.45 35.21 11.46
N ALA A 505 14.95 34.11 10.90
CA ALA A 505 14.13 33.15 11.64
C ALA A 505 14.94 32.37 12.70
N GLN A 506 16.18 32.00 12.39
CA GLN A 506 17.10 31.39 13.36
C GLN A 506 17.45 32.35 14.50
N ASP A 507 17.73 33.62 14.19
CA ASP A 507 18.01 34.65 15.20
C ASP A 507 16.79 34.90 16.09
N SER A 508 15.60 34.93 15.50
CA SER A 508 14.35 35.04 16.26
C SER A 508 14.13 33.84 17.19
N LEU A 509 14.47 32.63 16.75
CA LEU A 509 14.40 31.42 17.58
C LEU A 509 15.44 31.45 18.71
N ARG A 510 16.69 31.82 18.41
CA ARG A 510 17.76 31.97 19.41
C ARG A 510 17.39 33.01 20.47
N ALA A 511 16.91 34.18 20.04
CA ALA A 511 16.46 35.23 20.94
C ALA A 511 15.29 34.78 21.82
N ALA A 512 14.34 33.99 21.28
CA ALA A 512 13.27 33.43 22.08
C ALA A 512 13.77 32.41 23.12
N ILE A 513 14.78 31.60 22.78
CA ILE A 513 15.41 30.64 23.70
C ILE A 513 16.10 31.39 24.83
N ASP A 514 16.90 32.40 24.50
CA ASP A 514 17.65 33.19 25.48
C ASP A 514 16.73 34.02 26.39
N ALA A 515 15.56 34.42 25.88
CA ALA A 515 14.53 35.10 26.66
C ALA A 515 13.75 34.19 27.62
N SER A 516 13.77 32.86 27.42
CA SER A 516 13.06 31.90 28.28
C SER A 516 13.86 31.61 29.54
N ALA A 517 13.30 32.02 30.69
CA ALA A 517 13.93 31.79 31.99
C ALA A 517 13.96 30.30 32.32
N LEU A 518 12.89 29.56 32.00
CA LEU A 518 12.79 28.14 32.30
C LEU A 518 13.76 27.31 31.45
N LEU A 519 13.84 27.58 30.14
CA LEU A 519 14.82 26.92 29.27
C LEU A 519 16.24 27.21 29.72
N THR A 520 16.54 28.46 30.13
CA THR A 520 17.87 28.83 30.62
C THR A 520 18.26 28.02 31.86
N VAL A 521 17.36 27.89 32.84
CA VAL A 521 17.61 27.09 34.06
C VAL A 521 17.77 25.61 33.71
N GLN A 522 16.88 25.05 32.89
CA GLN A 522 16.95 23.64 32.51
C GLN A 522 18.16 23.32 31.63
N ARG A 523 18.59 24.25 30.77
CA ARG A 523 19.83 24.15 29.98
C ARG A 523 21.06 24.08 30.88
N ARG A 524 21.10 24.82 32.00
CA ARG A 524 22.17 24.70 33.00
C ARG A 524 22.16 23.35 33.71
N GLN A 525 20.97 22.79 33.95
CA GLN A 525 20.81 21.50 34.63
C GLN A 525 21.11 20.29 33.74
N TYR A 526 20.59 20.29 32.51
CA TYR A 526 20.63 19.13 31.59
C TYR A 526 21.66 19.28 30.46
N GLY A 527 22.23 20.48 30.28
CA GLY A 527 23.26 20.78 29.29
C GLY A 527 22.74 21.14 27.89
N GLU A 528 23.67 21.57 27.03
CA GLU A 528 23.40 21.94 25.62
C GLU A 528 22.74 20.83 24.80
N GLY A 529 23.17 19.59 25.01
CA GLY A 529 22.66 18.44 24.27
C GLY A 529 21.16 18.21 24.49
N TRP A 530 20.67 18.49 25.71
CA TRP A 530 19.24 18.42 26.03
C TRP A 530 18.46 19.50 25.27
N LEU A 531 18.90 20.76 25.30
CA LEU A 531 18.23 21.86 24.63
C LEU A 531 18.17 21.63 23.11
N ARG A 532 19.29 21.22 22.51
CA ARG A 532 19.36 20.84 21.08
C ARG A 532 18.44 19.68 20.74
N ASN A 533 18.23 18.75 21.68
CA ASN A 533 17.32 17.64 21.46
C ASN A 533 15.85 18.03 21.67
N LEU A 534 15.56 19.06 22.46
CA LEU A 534 14.23 19.59 22.71
C LEU A 534 13.75 20.46 21.55
N VAL A 535 14.54 21.45 21.13
CA VAL A 535 14.16 22.47 20.13
C VAL A 535 14.71 22.10 18.75
N LYS A 536 14.04 21.15 18.10
CA LYS A 536 14.32 20.73 16.71
C LYS A 536 13.16 19.94 16.11
N VAL A 537 13.30 19.56 14.85
CA VAL A 537 12.54 18.48 14.23
C VAL A 537 13.37 17.19 14.27
N HIS A 538 12.77 16.10 14.72
CA HIS A 538 13.37 14.77 14.72
C HIS A 538 13.22 14.12 13.35
N VAL A 539 14.29 14.14 12.55
CA VAL A 539 14.32 13.47 11.25
C VAL A 539 14.69 11.99 11.43
N ASN A 540 13.89 11.12 10.83
CA ASN A 540 14.06 9.68 10.85
C ASN A 540 14.02 9.17 9.39
N VAL A 541 15.20 8.93 8.81
CA VAL A 541 15.29 8.38 7.46
C VAL A 541 15.17 6.86 7.53
N THR A 542 14.06 6.34 7.01
CA THR A 542 13.67 4.92 7.05
C THR A 542 14.13 4.18 5.79
N ASN A 543 14.18 2.84 5.88
CA ASN A 543 14.59 1.91 4.83
C ASN A 543 16.01 2.14 4.30
N SER A 544 16.90 2.70 5.13
CA SER A 544 18.27 3.00 4.75
C SER A 544 18.98 1.81 4.09
N ALA A 545 19.81 2.12 3.10
CA ALA A 545 20.51 1.20 2.26
C ALA A 545 21.37 0.29 3.11
N ASP A 546 21.00 -0.99 3.09
CA ASP A 546 21.71 -2.01 3.82
C ASP A 546 22.11 -3.13 2.86
N PRO A 547 23.38 -3.14 2.40
CA PRO A 547 23.86 -4.16 1.49
C PRO A 547 23.99 -5.54 2.17
N SER A 548 23.69 -5.68 3.47
CA SER A 548 23.65 -7.00 4.12
C SER A 548 22.32 -7.75 3.94
N TYR A 549 21.29 -7.12 3.37
CA TYR A 549 19.99 -7.74 3.12
C TYR A 549 19.81 -8.15 1.66
N TRP A 550 20.34 -9.32 1.29
CA TRP A 550 20.19 -9.85 -0.06
C TRP A 550 18.92 -10.69 -0.19
N SER A 551 18.26 -10.63 -1.35
CA SER A 551 17.12 -11.50 -1.66
C SER A 551 17.08 -11.89 -3.14
N TRP A 552 16.60 -13.10 -3.39
CA TRP A 552 16.24 -13.63 -4.72
C TRP A 552 14.80 -13.26 -5.13
N ARG A 553 14.11 -12.45 -4.32
CA ARG A 553 12.66 -12.23 -4.40
C ARG A 553 12.28 -10.87 -4.97
N VAL A 554 13.27 -10.01 -5.18
CA VAL A 554 13.11 -8.68 -5.80
C VAL A 554 13.27 -8.79 -7.32
N ILE A 555 14.30 -9.51 -7.79
CA ILE A 555 14.57 -9.76 -9.22
C ILE A 555 14.80 -11.25 -9.46
N SER A 556 14.47 -11.71 -10.67
CA SER A 556 14.66 -13.10 -11.08
C SER A 556 16.13 -13.40 -11.42
N TYR A 557 16.59 -14.62 -11.09
CA TYR A 557 17.86 -15.26 -11.49
C TYR A 557 19.14 -14.90 -10.74
N PHE A 558 19.18 -13.84 -9.93
CA PHE A 558 20.34 -13.54 -9.07
C PHE A 558 19.92 -12.82 -7.79
N PRO A 559 20.63 -13.00 -6.67
CA PRO A 559 20.34 -12.28 -5.46
C PRO A 559 20.93 -10.88 -5.52
N MET A 560 20.26 -9.92 -4.89
CA MET A 560 20.75 -8.56 -4.75
C MET A 560 20.27 -7.94 -3.45
N PRO A 561 20.89 -6.85 -2.98
CA PRO A 561 20.33 -6.04 -1.92
C PRO A 561 18.89 -5.65 -2.22
N ASP A 562 18.00 -5.84 -1.25
CA ASP A 562 16.59 -5.49 -1.36
C ASP A 562 16.30 -4.01 -1.08
N ALA A 563 17.29 -3.14 -1.33
CA ALA A 563 17.18 -1.69 -1.19
C ALA A 563 16.22 -1.02 -2.20
N TRP A 564 15.40 -1.81 -2.88
CA TRP A 564 14.34 -1.39 -3.80
C TRP A 564 12.96 -1.29 -3.13
N MET A 565 12.81 -1.79 -1.90
CA MET A 565 11.58 -1.62 -1.13
C MET A 565 11.37 -0.15 -0.78
N ARG A 566 10.13 0.34 -0.85
CA ARG A 566 9.82 1.75 -0.55
C ARG A 566 8.73 1.85 0.49
N ASP A 567 8.84 2.85 1.35
CA ASP A 567 7.69 3.33 2.11
C ASP A 567 7.02 4.46 1.33
N HIS A 568 5.87 4.15 0.74
CA HIS A 568 5.04 5.08 0.00
C HIS A 568 3.95 5.74 0.87
N ARG A 569 3.93 5.49 2.18
CA ARG A 569 2.93 6.09 3.07
C ARG A 569 3.06 7.60 3.12
N LYS A 570 1.91 8.26 3.16
CA LYS A 570 1.77 9.72 3.16
C LYS A 570 0.69 10.12 4.14
N ILE A 571 1.12 10.37 5.37
CA ILE A 571 0.25 10.61 6.52
C ILE A 571 0.80 11.75 7.35
N VAL A 572 -0.09 12.63 7.80
CA VAL A 572 0.20 13.65 8.82
C VAL A 572 -0.66 13.37 10.03
N PHE A 573 -0.12 13.47 11.25
CA PHE A 573 -0.97 13.45 12.45
C PHE A 573 -0.33 14.19 13.63
N TYR A 574 -1.16 14.71 14.53
CA TYR A 574 -0.70 15.47 15.69
C TYR A 574 -1.65 15.28 16.88
N ASP A 575 -1.09 15.33 18.09
CA ASP A 575 -1.81 15.33 19.37
C ASP A 575 -2.91 14.27 19.57
N ILE A 576 -2.88 13.17 18.81
CA ILE A 576 -3.78 12.05 18.99
C ILE A 576 -3.48 11.41 20.36
N SER A 577 -4.54 11.15 21.13
CA SER A 577 -4.40 10.82 22.55
C SER A 577 -5.26 9.63 22.95
N GLU A 578 -4.72 8.79 23.82
CA GLU A 578 -5.46 7.77 24.57
C GLU A 578 -6.36 8.40 25.66
N GLU A 579 -6.14 9.66 26.02
CA GLU A 579 -6.94 10.39 27.01
C GLU A 579 -8.22 11.00 26.42
N ASP A 580 -8.19 11.38 25.14
CA ASP A 580 -9.30 12.03 24.46
C ASP A 580 -9.30 11.67 22.96
N PRO A 581 -10.34 10.95 22.47
CA PRO A 581 -10.44 10.54 21.07
C PRO A 581 -10.52 11.70 20.07
N TYR A 582 -10.83 12.92 20.52
CA TYR A 582 -11.13 14.08 19.66
C TYR A 582 -10.09 15.19 19.74
N ARG A 583 -9.00 14.98 20.49
CA ARG A 583 -7.98 16.00 20.75
C ARG A 583 -7.14 16.38 19.52
N GLY A 584 -6.82 15.39 18.69
CA GLY A 584 -5.92 15.54 17.54
C GLY A 584 -6.56 15.06 16.24
N GLU A 585 -5.87 15.25 15.12
CA GLU A 585 -6.35 14.89 13.79
C GLU A 585 -5.24 14.21 12.98
N ALA A 586 -5.64 13.55 11.88
CA ALA A 586 -4.75 13.02 10.88
C ALA A 586 -5.15 13.41 9.46
N ILE A 587 -4.20 13.43 8.53
CA ILE A 587 -4.42 13.59 7.10
C ILE A 587 -3.90 12.33 6.40
N PHE A 588 -4.76 11.66 5.64
CA PHE A 588 -4.38 10.61 4.68
C PHE A 588 -4.35 11.23 3.29
N THR A 589 -3.26 11.08 2.53
CA THR A 589 -3.08 11.82 1.27
C THR A 589 -2.22 11.07 0.25
N GLY A 590 -2.35 11.43 -1.03
CA GLY A 590 -1.36 11.13 -2.07
C GLY A 590 -0.29 12.22 -2.24
N ALA A 591 -0.48 13.40 -1.65
CA ALA A 591 0.39 14.56 -1.80
C ALA A 591 1.63 14.50 -0.90
N GLY A 592 2.72 15.08 -1.36
CA GLY A 592 3.94 15.32 -0.58
C GLY A 592 4.22 16.80 -0.37
N VAL A 593 5.43 17.12 0.09
CA VAL A 593 5.88 18.50 0.31
C VAL A 593 6.78 18.93 -0.84
N GLY A 594 6.29 19.84 -1.68
CA GLY A 594 7.03 20.37 -2.82
C GLY A 594 6.15 21.09 -3.84
N GLU A 595 6.79 21.84 -4.72
CA GLU A 595 6.15 22.64 -5.78
C GLU A 595 5.25 21.81 -6.72
N HIS A 596 5.68 20.60 -7.07
CA HIS A 596 4.95 19.72 -7.96
C HIS A 596 3.63 19.19 -7.38
N TYR A 597 3.44 19.29 -6.06
CA TYR A 597 2.16 19.02 -5.40
C TYR A 597 1.34 20.28 -5.15
N ALA A 598 1.91 21.47 -5.36
CA ALA A 598 1.19 22.75 -5.24
C ALA A 598 0.76 23.32 -6.61
N ASN A 599 1.09 22.61 -7.70
CA ASN A 599 0.69 22.98 -9.05
C ASN A 599 -0.80 22.69 -9.32
N LEU A 600 -1.28 23.14 -10.49
CA LEU A 600 -2.68 23.04 -10.91
C LEU A 600 -2.98 21.81 -11.78
N SER A 601 -2.11 20.81 -11.76
CA SER A 601 -2.22 19.67 -12.68
C SER A 601 -2.68 18.40 -12.01
N TRP A 602 -2.64 18.25 -10.69
CA TRP A 602 -2.84 16.95 -10.06
C TRP A 602 -4.28 16.77 -9.61
N GLU A 603 -5.00 15.83 -10.25
CA GLU A 603 -6.25 15.30 -9.72
C GLU A 603 -5.93 14.34 -8.57
N ASP A 604 -5.83 14.88 -7.35
CA ASP A 604 -5.60 14.14 -6.11
C ASP A 604 -6.45 14.68 -4.96
N ARG A 605 -6.64 13.88 -3.91
CA ARG A 605 -7.51 14.20 -2.77
C ARG A 605 -6.93 13.66 -1.47
N SER A 606 -7.19 14.38 -0.38
CA SER A 606 -6.79 13.99 0.97
C SER A 606 -8.01 13.86 1.87
N LEU A 607 -7.89 13.10 2.95
CA LEU A 607 -8.88 13.02 4.03
C LEU A 607 -8.28 13.59 5.31
N LEU A 608 -8.87 14.66 5.85
CA LEU A 608 -8.62 15.08 7.23
C LEU A 608 -9.60 14.32 8.12
N VAL A 609 -9.09 13.64 9.12
CA VAL A 609 -9.85 12.71 9.96
C VAL A 609 -9.63 13.03 11.43
N ARG A 610 -10.72 13.04 12.21
CA ARG A 610 -10.72 13.19 13.67
C ARG A 610 -11.56 12.07 14.30
N GLY A 611 -11.11 11.54 15.44
CA GLY A 611 -11.82 10.51 16.18
C GLY A 611 -10.98 9.25 16.47
N PRO A 612 -11.58 8.20 17.04
CA PRO A 612 -10.86 7.02 17.49
C PRO A 612 -10.14 6.22 16.38
N ALA A 613 -10.54 6.34 15.12
CA ALA A 613 -9.93 5.63 14.00
C ALA A 613 -8.44 5.97 13.81
N VAL A 614 -8.03 7.18 14.17
CA VAL A 614 -6.66 7.65 13.93
C VAL A 614 -5.70 7.28 15.06
N LEU A 615 -6.19 6.76 16.20
CA LEU A 615 -5.34 6.37 17.33
C LEU A 615 -4.29 5.32 16.95
N GLY A 616 -4.64 4.42 16.02
CA GLY A 616 -3.74 3.39 15.51
C GLY A 616 -2.49 3.93 14.80
N LEU A 617 -2.49 5.19 14.33
CA LEU A 617 -1.33 5.81 13.66
C LEU A 617 -0.11 5.93 14.56
N LYS A 618 -0.32 6.10 15.88
CA LYS A 618 0.79 6.10 16.86
C LYS A 618 1.49 4.75 16.88
N ALA A 619 0.71 3.67 16.90
CA ALA A 619 1.22 2.31 16.87
C ALA A 619 1.93 2.02 15.55
N ALA A 620 1.35 2.44 14.41
CA ALA A 620 1.96 2.27 13.09
C ALA A 620 3.30 3.01 12.97
N ALA A 621 3.39 4.28 13.38
CA ALA A 621 4.65 5.03 13.36
C ALA A 621 5.71 4.42 14.29
N ARG A 622 5.30 3.97 15.49
CA ARG A 622 6.17 3.23 16.41
C ARG A 622 6.68 1.93 15.78
N GLU A 623 5.81 1.19 15.10
CA GLU A 623 6.15 -0.07 14.46
C GLU A 623 7.14 0.12 13.31
N ILE A 624 6.97 1.16 12.49
CA ILE A 624 7.96 1.55 11.45
C ILE A 624 9.32 1.73 12.11
N LEU A 625 9.40 2.55 13.16
CA LEU A 625 10.64 2.83 13.87
C LEU A 625 11.28 1.55 14.43
N LEU A 626 10.51 0.68 15.09
CA LEU A 626 11.00 -0.61 15.60
C LEU A 626 11.55 -1.51 14.48
N LYS A 627 10.88 -1.57 13.33
CA LYS A 627 11.32 -2.35 12.16
C LYS A 627 12.61 -1.81 11.55
N GLN A 628 12.93 -0.53 11.78
CA GLN A 628 14.21 0.09 11.42
C GLN A 628 15.33 -0.17 12.45
N GLY A 629 15.12 -1.05 13.43
CA GLY A 629 16.14 -1.48 14.39
C GLY A 629 16.33 -0.57 15.61
N ILE A 630 15.46 0.43 15.80
CA ILE A 630 15.52 1.26 17.01
C ILE A 630 14.97 0.48 18.22
N SER A 631 15.71 0.48 19.33
CA SER A 631 15.25 -0.14 20.57
C SER A 631 14.02 0.58 21.13
N ASN A 632 13.07 -0.16 21.70
CA ASN A 632 11.82 0.40 22.24
C ASN A 632 12.05 1.60 23.20
N GLY A 633 13.04 1.51 24.10
CA GLY A 633 13.34 2.58 25.06
C GLY A 633 13.89 3.88 24.45
N ARG A 634 14.28 3.88 23.17
CA ARG A 634 14.74 5.08 22.46
C ARG A 634 13.62 5.78 21.69
N ILE A 635 12.48 5.12 21.45
CA ILE A 635 11.31 5.73 20.80
C ILE A 635 10.71 6.78 21.74
N THR A 636 10.31 7.92 21.16
CA THR A 636 9.78 9.07 21.90
C THR A 636 8.54 8.68 22.71
N ALA A 637 8.44 9.22 23.93
CA ALA A 637 7.37 8.87 24.88
C ALA A 637 5.94 9.18 24.35
N VAL A 638 5.82 10.08 23.37
CA VAL A 638 4.55 10.41 22.72
C VAL A 638 4.03 9.29 21.82
N LEU A 639 4.90 8.43 21.28
CA LEU A 639 4.52 7.27 20.46
C LEU A 639 4.43 5.97 21.27
N GLN A 640 4.77 6.00 22.56
CA GLN A 640 4.64 4.82 23.42
C GLN A 640 3.16 4.53 23.70
N PRO A 641 2.76 3.25 23.75
CA PRO A 641 1.39 2.88 24.05
C PRO A 641 1.03 3.31 25.49
N ARG A 642 -0.19 3.81 25.66
CA ARG A 642 -0.77 4.18 26.95
C ARG A 642 -2.14 3.52 27.11
N PRO A 643 -2.60 3.25 28.35
CA PRO A 643 -3.99 2.86 28.55
C PRO A 643 -4.91 4.01 28.13
N ARG A 644 -6.07 3.67 27.55
CA ARG A 644 -7.13 4.65 27.29
C ARG A 644 -7.69 5.18 28.60
N ALA A 645 -8.15 6.43 28.60
CA ALA A 645 -8.89 6.98 29.73
C ALA A 645 -10.15 6.14 30.02
N PRO A 646 -10.58 6.01 31.30
CA PRO A 646 -11.74 5.19 31.65
C PRO A 646 -13.04 5.59 30.94
N ASP A 647 -13.18 6.85 30.55
CA ASP A 647 -14.35 7.41 29.86
C ASP A 647 -14.20 7.48 28.33
N TYR A 648 -13.10 6.99 27.77
CA TYR A 648 -12.79 7.09 26.34
C TYR A 648 -13.91 6.52 25.46
N ASP A 649 -14.33 5.29 25.72
CA ASP A 649 -15.37 4.61 24.92
C ASP A 649 -16.75 5.27 25.12
N ALA A 650 -17.01 5.84 26.30
CA ALA A 650 -18.24 6.60 26.56
C ALA A 650 -18.29 7.88 25.71
N ARG A 651 -17.15 8.59 25.55
CA ARG A 651 -17.06 9.76 24.65
C ARG A 651 -17.26 9.38 23.19
N VAL A 652 -16.70 8.25 22.76
CA VAL A 652 -16.91 7.74 21.40
C VAL A 652 -18.39 7.43 21.16
N ALA A 653 -19.03 6.70 22.09
CA ALA A 653 -20.46 6.39 21.99
C ALA A 653 -21.33 7.65 21.99
N GLN A 654 -21.03 8.62 22.84
CA GLN A 654 -21.72 9.91 22.87
C GLN A 654 -21.60 10.61 21.51
N SER A 655 -20.39 10.80 20.99
CA SER A 655 -20.19 11.43 19.69
C SER A 655 -20.85 10.68 18.54
N ALA A 656 -20.84 9.34 18.56
CA ALA A 656 -21.49 8.53 17.54
C ALA A 656 -23.01 8.72 17.55
N SER A 657 -23.60 8.86 18.74
CA SER A 657 -25.05 9.07 18.91
C SER A 657 -25.51 10.50 18.62
N SER A 658 -24.69 11.50 18.98
CA SER A 658 -25.04 12.92 18.84
C SER A 658 -24.70 13.50 17.47
N ASN A 659 -23.80 12.85 16.74
CA ASN A 659 -23.45 13.24 15.37
C ASN A 659 -24.18 12.32 14.38
N PRO A 660 -25.25 12.79 13.71
CA PRO A 660 -25.95 11.99 12.70
C PRO A 660 -25.06 11.60 11.52
N ARG A 661 -23.87 12.22 11.39
CA ARG A 661 -22.87 12.02 10.33
C ARG A 661 -21.60 11.34 10.85
N SER A 662 -21.69 10.68 12.00
CA SER A 662 -20.60 9.89 12.57
C SER A 662 -20.10 8.87 11.55
N LEU A 663 -18.82 8.97 11.20
CA LEU A 663 -18.17 8.03 10.30
C LEU A 663 -17.76 6.76 11.05
N ARG A 664 -18.01 5.63 10.39
CA ARG A 664 -17.41 4.35 10.74
C ARG A 664 -16.19 4.12 9.86
N ALA A 665 -15.00 4.13 10.46
CA ALA A 665 -13.74 4.11 9.72
C ALA A 665 -12.72 3.14 10.32
N MET A 666 -11.84 2.63 9.46
CA MET A 666 -10.72 1.76 9.79
C MET A 666 -9.48 2.22 9.01
N GLN A 667 -8.37 2.43 9.71
CA GLN A 667 -7.08 2.68 9.07
C GLN A 667 -6.39 1.36 8.74
N LEU A 668 -5.72 1.29 7.59
CA LEU A 668 -5.05 0.08 7.11
C LEU A 668 -3.65 0.44 6.59
N HIS A 669 -2.69 -0.45 6.84
CA HIS A 669 -1.30 -0.27 6.44
C HIS A 669 -0.76 -1.52 5.73
N ASN A 670 -0.19 -1.36 4.54
CA ASN A 670 0.72 -2.34 3.98
C ASN A 670 2.10 -2.09 4.61
N GLY A 671 2.73 -3.11 5.20
CA GLY A 671 4.11 -3.06 5.68
C GLY A 671 5.12 -3.02 4.53
N THR A 672 6.30 -2.45 4.72
CA THR A 672 7.32 -2.33 3.66
C THR A 672 7.99 -3.68 3.38
N GLY A 673 8.25 -3.96 2.10
CA GLY A 673 8.92 -5.18 1.66
C GLY A 673 8.07 -6.42 1.89
N PHE A 674 8.66 -7.41 2.56
CA PHE A 674 8.08 -8.75 2.77
C PHE A 674 7.07 -8.85 3.93
N ASP A 675 6.66 -7.72 4.47
CA ASP A 675 5.78 -7.61 5.61
C ASP A 675 4.29 -7.73 5.24
N ALA A 676 3.40 -7.77 6.23
CA ALA A 676 1.96 -7.95 6.05
C ALA A 676 1.31 -6.84 5.21
N LYS A 677 0.25 -7.17 4.46
CA LYS A 677 -0.37 -6.27 3.47
C LYS A 677 -1.87 -6.04 3.75
N HIS A 678 -2.17 -5.35 4.85
CA HIS A 678 -3.55 -5.21 5.36
C HIS A 678 -4.49 -4.48 4.38
N VAL A 679 -4.00 -3.47 3.64
CA VAL A 679 -4.80 -2.77 2.61
C VAL A 679 -5.16 -3.73 1.49
N ASN A 680 -4.21 -4.59 1.08
CA ASN A 680 -4.43 -5.55 0.00
C ASN A 680 -5.49 -6.60 0.40
N VAL A 681 -5.42 -7.10 1.64
CA VAL A 681 -6.40 -8.06 2.14
C VAL A 681 -7.80 -7.46 2.14
N ALA A 682 -7.99 -6.24 2.66
CA ALA A 682 -9.29 -5.57 2.68
C ALA A 682 -9.84 -5.32 1.25
N LYS A 683 -8.99 -4.88 0.32
CA LYS A 683 -9.38 -4.72 -1.10
C LYS A 683 -9.79 -6.06 -1.73
N ALA A 684 -9.04 -7.13 -1.47
CA ALA A 684 -9.33 -8.47 -2.00
C ALA A 684 -10.66 -9.02 -1.49
N VAL A 685 -10.97 -8.84 -0.19
CA VAL A 685 -12.30 -9.19 0.36
C VAL A 685 -13.40 -8.49 -0.43
N LEU A 686 -13.32 -7.16 -0.59
CA LEU A 686 -14.39 -6.40 -1.26
C LEU A 686 -14.50 -6.73 -2.76
N TYR A 687 -13.38 -6.83 -3.49
CA TYR A 687 -13.43 -7.23 -4.91
C TYR A 687 -14.01 -8.63 -5.11
N THR A 688 -13.74 -9.55 -4.17
CA THR A 688 -14.19 -10.94 -4.29
C THR A 688 -15.50 -11.24 -3.60
N LEU A 689 -16.10 -10.29 -2.87
CA LEU A 689 -17.38 -10.48 -2.18
C LEU A 689 -18.49 -9.49 -2.52
N MET A 690 -18.22 -8.27 -3.04
CA MET A 690 -19.31 -7.33 -3.32
C MET A 690 -20.48 -7.99 -4.10
N PRO A 691 -21.74 -7.81 -3.67
CA PRO A 691 -22.88 -8.55 -4.20
C PRO A 691 -23.24 -8.14 -5.63
N ALA A 692 -23.94 -9.01 -6.36
CA ALA A 692 -24.35 -8.76 -7.74
C ALA A 692 -25.16 -7.46 -7.89
N GLY A 693 -24.89 -6.68 -8.94
CA GLY A 693 -25.48 -5.37 -9.20
C GLY A 693 -24.80 -4.21 -8.46
N SER A 694 -23.79 -4.49 -7.63
CA SER A 694 -22.94 -3.45 -7.05
C SER A 694 -22.18 -2.67 -8.13
N VAL A 695 -21.73 -1.48 -7.79
CA VAL A 695 -20.86 -0.64 -8.63
C VAL A 695 -19.53 -0.41 -7.93
N ILE A 696 -18.43 -0.62 -8.66
CA ILE A 696 -17.07 -0.38 -8.19
C ILE A 696 -16.36 0.58 -9.14
N LYS A 697 -15.75 1.63 -8.60
CA LYS A 697 -14.96 2.61 -9.36
C LYS A 697 -13.54 2.69 -8.79
N ILE A 698 -12.55 2.64 -9.68
CA ILE A 698 -11.13 2.47 -9.31
C ILE A 698 -10.24 3.43 -10.12
N PRO A 699 -10.22 4.73 -9.78
CA PRO A 699 -9.18 5.63 -10.25
C PRO A 699 -7.84 5.29 -9.60
N ASP A 700 -6.81 5.14 -10.42
CA ASP A 700 -5.44 4.94 -9.95
C ASP A 700 -4.41 5.46 -10.95
N SER A 701 -3.34 6.07 -10.43
CA SER A 701 -2.24 6.58 -11.26
C SER A 701 -1.34 5.49 -11.87
N LEU A 702 -1.34 4.29 -11.31
CA LEU A 702 -0.46 3.19 -11.68
C LEU A 702 -1.26 1.88 -11.78
N TRP A 703 -1.78 1.62 -12.97
CA TRP A 703 -2.60 0.45 -13.24
C TRP A 703 -1.85 -0.65 -13.98
N ASN A 704 -1.15 -1.54 -13.26
CA ASN A 704 -0.52 -2.73 -13.87
C ASN A 704 -0.60 -4.02 -13.03
N GLY A 705 -1.49 -4.04 -12.03
CA GLY A 705 -1.66 -5.15 -11.09
C GLY A 705 -2.43 -6.33 -11.69
N THR A 706 -1.72 -7.40 -12.04
CA THR A 706 -2.33 -8.58 -12.69
C THR A 706 -3.35 -9.31 -11.81
N PHE A 707 -3.07 -9.41 -10.50
CA PHE A 707 -4.02 -9.95 -9.52
C PHE A 707 -5.28 -9.11 -9.39
N TRP A 708 -5.13 -7.78 -9.31
CA TRP A 708 -6.29 -6.88 -9.22
C TRP A 708 -7.16 -6.98 -10.47
N GLY A 709 -6.56 -7.01 -11.66
CA GLY A 709 -7.33 -7.14 -12.90
C GLY A 709 -8.12 -8.44 -12.95
N SER A 710 -7.50 -9.53 -12.46
CA SER A 710 -8.10 -10.85 -12.38
C SER A 710 -9.30 -10.87 -11.41
N ALA A 711 -9.12 -10.33 -10.20
CA ALA A 711 -10.19 -10.22 -9.20
C ALA A 711 -11.37 -9.37 -9.72
N LEU A 712 -11.10 -8.30 -10.45
CA LEU A 712 -12.14 -7.43 -11.04
C LEU A 712 -12.89 -8.08 -12.21
N LEU A 713 -12.21 -8.88 -13.04
CA LEU A 713 -12.88 -9.70 -14.04
C LEU A 713 -13.82 -10.72 -13.36
N GLY A 714 -13.35 -11.40 -12.31
CA GLY A 714 -14.18 -12.28 -11.51
C GLY A 714 -15.35 -11.55 -10.87
N CYS A 715 -15.14 -10.33 -10.39
CA CYS A 715 -16.20 -9.45 -9.88
C CYS A 715 -17.27 -9.17 -10.95
N ALA A 716 -16.87 -8.81 -12.17
CA ALA A 716 -17.81 -8.58 -13.28
C ALA A 716 -18.59 -9.85 -13.67
N LEU A 717 -17.93 -11.02 -13.68
CA LEU A 717 -18.57 -12.31 -13.91
C LEU A 717 -19.55 -12.72 -12.80
N ARG A 718 -19.46 -12.14 -11.61
CA ARG A 718 -20.44 -12.30 -10.52
C ARG A 718 -21.59 -11.30 -10.59
N GLY A 719 -21.65 -10.47 -11.62
CA GLY A 719 -22.71 -9.49 -11.81
C GLY A 719 -22.43 -8.10 -11.26
N VAL A 720 -21.19 -7.80 -10.86
CA VAL A 720 -20.79 -6.45 -10.42
C VAL A 720 -20.44 -5.56 -11.62
N ARG A 721 -20.72 -4.26 -11.51
CA ARG A 721 -20.41 -3.25 -12.54
C ARG A 721 -19.13 -2.52 -12.18
N VAL A 722 -18.05 -2.83 -12.89
CA VAL A 722 -16.68 -2.39 -12.59
C VAL A 722 -16.20 -1.35 -13.60
N LEU A 723 -15.76 -0.20 -13.09
CA LEU A 723 -15.16 0.89 -13.84
C LEU A 723 -13.70 1.08 -13.41
N VAL A 724 -12.78 0.67 -14.29
CA VAL A 724 -11.33 0.90 -14.14
C VAL A 724 -10.98 2.24 -14.78
N ILE A 725 -10.28 3.13 -14.08
CA ILE A 725 -9.82 4.41 -14.62
C ILE A 725 -8.31 4.52 -14.41
N ALA A 726 -7.55 4.49 -15.50
CA ALA A 726 -6.10 4.61 -15.52
C ALA A 726 -5.68 5.84 -16.34
N PRO A 727 -4.51 6.47 -16.10
CA PRO A 727 -4.08 7.59 -16.92
C PRO A 727 -3.69 7.14 -18.34
N ALA A 728 -4.04 7.94 -19.34
CA ALA A 728 -3.33 7.97 -20.61
C ALA A 728 -1.90 8.48 -20.41
N LEU A 729 -0.98 8.24 -21.35
CA LEU A 729 0.41 8.68 -21.21
C LEU A 729 0.53 10.19 -20.98
N ALA A 730 -0.31 10.97 -21.68
CA ALA A 730 -0.35 12.43 -21.54
C ALA A 730 -0.71 12.84 -20.11
N SER A 731 -1.71 12.20 -19.50
CA SER A 731 -2.21 12.51 -18.15
C SER A 731 -1.59 11.65 -17.03
N ALA A 732 -0.48 10.95 -17.30
CA ALA A 732 0.21 10.13 -16.31
C ALA A 732 1.13 10.99 -15.43
N PRO A 733 0.99 10.94 -14.08
CA PRO A 733 1.84 11.72 -13.17
C PRO A 733 3.29 11.21 -13.13
N ALA A 734 3.50 9.92 -13.45
CA ALA A 734 4.81 9.33 -13.63
C ALA A 734 4.85 8.54 -14.95
N ARG A 735 5.86 8.79 -15.79
CA ARG A 735 6.00 8.18 -17.12
C ARG A 735 7.12 7.13 -17.19
N ALA A 736 7.41 6.47 -16.08
CA ALA A 736 8.44 5.42 -16.03
C ALA A 736 8.12 4.33 -17.05
N PHE A 737 9.06 4.06 -17.98
CA PHE A 737 8.78 3.21 -19.15
C PHE A 737 8.30 1.81 -18.75
N GLY A 738 8.89 1.22 -17.70
CA GLY A 738 8.55 -0.13 -17.25
C GLY A 738 7.13 -0.24 -16.72
N SER A 739 6.68 0.76 -15.96
CA SER A 739 5.31 0.84 -15.46
C SER A 739 4.34 1.08 -16.61
N MET A 740 4.64 2.00 -17.55
CA MET A 740 3.77 2.31 -18.69
C MET A 740 3.60 1.13 -19.67
N VAL A 741 4.66 0.37 -19.96
CA VAL A 741 4.57 -0.85 -20.79
C VAL A 741 3.59 -1.84 -20.17
N ARG A 742 3.75 -2.12 -18.87
CA ARG A 742 2.91 -3.09 -18.18
C ARG A 742 1.49 -2.58 -17.98
N SER A 743 1.29 -1.28 -17.78
CA SER A 743 -0.04 -0.68 -17.72
C SER A 743 -0.79 -0.84 -19.03
N ARG A 744 -0.13 -0.55 -20.17
CA ARG A 744 -0.71 -0.80 -21.50
C ARG A 744 -1.15 -2.25 -21.65
N GLU A 745 -0.29 -3.20 -21.30
CA GLU A 745 -0.62 -4.63 -21.42
C GLU A 745 -1.77 -5.04 -20.50
N MET A 746 -1.82 -4.51 -19.28
CA MET A 746 -2.90 -4.81 -18.33
C MET A 746 -4.26 -4.26 -18.79
N LEU A 747 -4.29 -3.01 -19.28
CA LEU A 747 -5.52 -2.41 -19.80
C LEU A 747 -5.99 -3.12 -21.07
N TRP A 748 -5.06 -3.55 -21.94
CA TRP A 748 -5.37 -4.39 -23.10
C TRP A 748 -5.96 -5.75 -22.69
N ARG A 749 -5.40 -6.40 -21.66
CA ARG A 749 -5.93 -7.66 -21.09
C ARG A 749 -7.37 -7.48 -20.60
N LEU A 750 -7.64 -6.42 -19.83
CA LEU A 750 -8.97 -6.14 -19.29
C LEU A 750 -9.99 -5.83 -20.38
N SER A 751 -9.64 -4.96 -21.34
CA SER A 751 -10.52 -4.63 -22.47
C SER A 751 -10.81 -5.85 -23.35
N SER A 752 -9.79 -6.69 -23.60
CA SER A 752 -9.95 -7.94 -24.35
C SER A 752 -10.81 -8.96 -23.60
N ALA A 753 -10.67 -9.05 -22.27
CA ALA A 753 -11.53 -9.89 -21.42
C ALA A 753 -12.98 -9.39 -21.42
N ALA A 754 -13.18 -8.07 -21.29
CA ALA A 754 -14.50 -7.45 -21.34
C ALA A 754 -15.23 -7.77 -22.65
N ASN A 755 -14.52 -7.72 -23.79
CA ASN A 755 -15.10 -8.03 -25.10
C ASN A 755 -15.34 -9.52 -25.31
N ALA A 756 -14.37 -10.36 -24.99
CA ALA A 756 -14.46 -11.81 -25.22
C ALA A 756 -15.56 -12.48 -24.38
N LEU A 757 -15.78 -11.97 -23.16
CA LEU A 757 -16.73 -12.47 -22.17
C LEU A 757 -17.97 -11.56 -22.01
N ALA A 758 -18.22 -10.64 -22.94
CA ALA A 758 -19.33 -9.69 -22.85
C ALA A 758 -20.69 -10.39 -22.63
N PRO A 759 -21.04 -11.49 -23.35
CA PRO A 759 -22.29 -12.20 -23.10
C PRO A 759 -22.36 -12.82 -21.70
N GLU A 760 -21.27 -13.43 -21.23
CA GLU A 760 -21.19 -14.09 -19.92
C GLU A 760 -21.30 -13.08 -18.78
N ILE A 761 -20.65 -11.92 -18.91
CA ILE A 761 -20.75 -10.82 -17.95
C ILE A 761 -22.18 -10.26 -17.92
N ALA A 762 -22.76 -9.99 -19.10
CA ALA A 762 -24.11 -9.44 -19.20
C ALA A 762 -25.18 -10.40 -18.67
N ALA A 763 -25.01 -11.71 -18.87
CA ALA A 763 -25.93 -12.74 -18.37
C ALA A 763 -26.07 -12.73 -16.83
N GLN A 764 -25.08 -12.21 -16.11
CA GLN A 764 -25.12 -12.03 -14.65
C GLN A 764 -25.46 -10.60 -14.23
N GLY A 765 -25.75 -9.69 -15.18
CA GLY A 765 -26.00 -8.28 -14.92
C GLY A 765 -24.75 -7.45 -14.62
N GLY A 766 -23.57 -8.02 -14.88
CA GLY A 766 -22.28 -7.39 -14.64
C GLY A 766 -21.86 -6.43 -15.75
N MET A 767 -20.77 -5.71 -15.51
CA MET A 767 -20.17 -4.81 -16.48
C MET A 767 -18.67 -4.69 -16.19
N LEU A 768 -17.83 -4.67 -17.22
CA LEU A 768 -16.41 -4.34 -17.10
C LEU A 768 -16.07 -3.26 -18.12
N LYS A 769 -15.75 -2.06 -17.64
CA LYS A 769 -15.39 -0.91 -18.48
C LYS A 769 -14.01 -0.39 -18.11
N VAL A 770 -13.18 -0.20 -19.14
CA VAL A 770 -11.81 0.30 -19.02
C VAL A 770 -11.76 1.73 -19.55
N GLY A 771 -11.45 2.68 -18.67
CA GLY A 771 -11.34 4.09 -18.97
C GLY A 771 -9.87 4.56 -18.94
N LEU A 772 -9.51 5.38 -19.92
CA LEU A 772 -8.27 6.14 -19.95
C LEU A 772 -8.55 7.61 -19.62
N PHE A 773 -8.11 8.05 -18.45
CA PHE A 773 -8.14 9.46 -18.09
C PHE A 773 -7.17 10.22 -19.00
N SER A 774 -7.72 11.07 -19.86
CA SER A 774 -6.98 11.82 -20.89
C SER A 774 -7.51 13.25 -20.95
N SER A 775 -7.56 13.89 -19.79
CA SER A 775 -8.18 15.20 -19.65
C SER A 775 -7.32 16.32 -20.20
N THR A 776 -7.91 17.14 -21.07
CA THR A 776 -7.38 18.46 -21.48
C THR A 776 -7.96 19.59 -20.63
N VAL A 777 -8.88 19.27 -19.71
CA VAL A 777 -9.48 20.23 -18.78
C VAL A 777 -8.55 20.43 -17.60
N ARG A 778 -8.36 21.67 -17.15
CA ARG A 778 -7.54 22.00 -15.98
C ARG A 778 -8.24 21.60 -14.68
N VAL A 779 -7.48 21.31 -13.62
CA VAL A 779 -8.06 20.92 -12.32
C VAL A 779 -8.96 22.04 -11.76
N THR A 780 -8.64 23.29 -12.04
CA THR A 780 -9.37 24.48 -11.60
C THR A 780 -10.59 24.85 -12.45
N ASP A 781 -10.76 24.22 -13.62
CA ASP A 781 -11.85 24.52 -14.56
C ASP A 781 -13.12 23.71 -14.23
N ILE A 782 -13.85 24.16 -13.21
CA ILE A 782 -15.07 23.47 -12.74
C ILE A 782 -16.17 23.44 -13.80
N ALA A 783 -16.32 24.52 -14.57
CA ALA A 783 -17.28 24.61 -15.67
C ALA A 783 -16.94 23.61 -16.80
N GLY A 784 -15.66 23.55 -17.20
CA GLY A 784 -15.15 22.60 -18.19
C GLY A 784 -15.35 21.15 -17.75
N LYS A 785 -15.17 20.84 -16.47
CA LYS A 785 -15.44 19.50 -15.90
C LYS A 785 -16.92 19.13 -15.99
N ALA A 786 -17.82 20.04 -15.64
CA ALA A 786 -19.27 19.80 -15.77
C ALA A 786 -19.67 19.54 -17.22
N LYS A 787 -19.12 20.31 -18.16
CA LYS A 787 -19.29 20.10 -19.60
C LYS A 787 -18.77 18.73 -20.05
N ALA A 788 -17.56 18.35 -19.62
CA ALA A 788 -16.97 17.04 -19.94
C ALA A 788 -17.84 15.87 -19.43
N VAL A 789 -18.40 15.97 -18.22
CA VAL A 789 -19.34 14.96 -17.70
C VAL A 789 -20.56 14.83 -18.61
N LYS A 790 -21.19 15.94 -18.98
CA LYS A 790 -22.36 15.95 -19.88
C LYS A 790 -22.04 15.31 -21.23
N GLU A 791 -20.95 15.72 -21.86
CA GLU A 791 -20.54 15.25 -23.19
C GLU A 791 -20.18 13.76 -23.17
N THR A 792 -19.41 13.32 -22.19
CA THR A 792 -19.02 11.92 -22.05
C THR A 792 -20.23 11.02 -21.76
N MET A 793 -21.17 11.45 -20.92
CA MET A 793 -22.44 10.73 -20.72
C MET A 793 -23.31 10.72 -21.97
N ALA A 794 -23.26 11.74 -22.82
CA ALA A 794 -23.97 11.74 -24.10
C ALA A 794 -23.34 10.79 -25.12
N ALA A 795 -22.01 10.73 -25.18
CA ALA A 795 -21.27 9.86 -26.08
C ALA A 795 -21.35 8.37 -25.70
N ASN A 796 -21.64 8.06 -24.43
CA ASN A 796 -21.65 6.70 -23.89
C ASN A 796 -23.03 6.35 -23.31
N PRO A 797 -23.97 5.78 -24.09
CA PRO A 797 -25.32 5.47 -23.61
C PRO A 797 -25.35 4.58 -22.36
N TRP A 798 -24.41 3.64 -22.25
CA TRP A 798 -24.27 2.76 -21.08
C TRP A 798 -23.96 3.53 -19.79
N LEU A 799 -23.32 4.72 -19.85
CA LEU A 799 -23.15 5.57 -18.66
C LEU A 799 -24.49 6.12 -18.20
N ARG A 800 -25.35 6.58 -19.12
CA ARG A 800 -26.70 7.05 -18.76
C ARG A 800 -27.53 5.95 -18.13
N GLU A 801 -27.43 4.72 -18.66
CA GLU A 801 -28.07 3.54 -18.08
C GLU A 801 -27.51 3.20 -16.69
N LEU A 802 -26.18 3.22 -16.53
CA LEU A 802 -25.52 2.90 -15.26
C LEU A 802 -25.93 3.88 -14.17
N PHE A 803 -25.81 5.19 -14.40
CA PHE A 803 -26.13 6.20 -13.40
C PHE A 803 -27.63 6.39 -13.23
N GLY A 804 -28.40 6.25 -14.31
CA GLY A 804 -29.86 6.33 -14.27
C GLY A 804 -30.37 7.63 -13.65
N PHE A 805 -29.64 8.75 -13.84
CA PHE A 805 -30.01 10.03 -13.22
C PHE A 805 -31.43 10.45 -13.62
N ALA A 806 -32.12 11.11 -12.69
CA ALA A 806 -33.40 11.74 -12.97
C ALA A 806 -33.24 12.75 -14.14
N PRO A 807 -34.24 12.91 -15.02
CA PRO A 807 -34.15 13.76 -16.20
C PRO A 807 -33.67 15.19 -15.92
N GLU A 808 -33.98 15.73 -14.74
CA GLU A 808 -33.64 17.09 -14.29
C GLU A 808 -32.14 17.29 -14.05
N VAL A 809 -31.38 16.22 -13.79
CA VAL A 809 -29.93 16.30 -13.53
C VAL A 809 -29.15 16.68 -14.79
N TYR A 810 -29.60 16.25 -15.97
CA TYR A 810 -28.86 16.51 -17.22
C TYR A 810 -28.91 17.98 -17.66
N PRO A 811 -30.07 18.68 -17.67
CA PRO A 811 -30.11 20.12 -17.88
C PRO A 811 -29.35 20.90 -16.79
N GLU A 812 -29.33 20.39 -15.56
CA GLU A 812 -28.58 21.03 -14.47
C GLU A 812 -27.06 21.03 -14.72
N LEU A 813 -26.49 19.97 -15.29
CA LEU A 813 -25.08 19.96 -15.71
C LEU A 813 -24.77 21.07 -16.72
N GLU A 814 -25.68 21.34 -17.66
CA GLU A 814 -25.56 22.45 -18.60
C GLU A 814 -25.63 23.80 -17.88
N ARG A 815 -26.56 23.93 -16.92
CA ARG A 815 -26.70 25.14 -16.11
C ARG A 815 -25.44 25.42 -15.28
N ILE A 816 -24.83 24.40 -14.67
CA ILE A 816 -23.57 24.54 -13.93
C ILE A 816 -22.46 25.00 -14.88
N ALA A 817 -22.31 24.33 -16.03
CA ALA A 817 -21.27 24.67 -17.01
C ALA A 817 -21.41 26.12 -17.52
N THR A 818 -22.63 26.56 -17.81
CA THR A 818 -22.90 27.93 -18.29
C THR A 818 -22.77 28.98 -17.19
N THR A 819 -23.37 28.75 -16.02
CA THR A 819 -23.37 29.73 -14.90
C THR A 819 -21.95 29.98 -14.39
N LEU A 820 -21.16 28.92 -14.19
CA LEU A 820 -19.79 29.04 -13.68
C LEU A 820 -18.80 29.51 -14.76
N SER A 821 -19.13 29.46 -16.05
CA SER A 821 -18.28 30.00 -17.13
C SER A 821 -18.26 31.53 -17.18
N VAL A 822 -19.24 32.19 -16.55
CA VAL A 822 -19.35 33.67 -16.46
C VAL A 822 -18.38 34.23 -15.42
N ASP A 823 -18.09 33.46 -14.37
CA ASP A 823 -17.03 33.78 -13.42
C ASP A 823 -15.69 33.43 -14.08
N ALA A 824 -14.89 34.44 -14.45
CA ALA A 824 -13.62 34.23 -15.12
C ALA A 824 -12.79 33.16 -14.37
N PRO A 825 -12.20 32.16 -15.07
CA PRO A 825 -11.29 31.23 -14.42
C PRO A 825 -10.23 32.05 -13.70
N ALA A 826 -9.96 31.75 -12.43
CA ALA A 826 -8.98 32.47 -11.63
C ALA A 826 -7.72 32.66 -12.49
N ARG A 827 -7.41 33.92 -12.84
CA ARG A 827 -6.30 34.21 -13.75
C ARG A 827 -5.03 33.71 -13.06
N ASP A 828 -4.33 32.83 -13.75
CA ASP A 828 -3.02 32.33 -13.36
C ASP A 828 -2.16 33.53 -12.94
N SER A 829 -1.70 33.51 -11.68
CA SER A 829 -0.58 34.37 -11.34
C SER A 829 0.64 33.84 -12.11
N THR A 830 1.58 34.69 -12.46
CA THR A 830 2.83 34.33 -13.16
C THR A 830 3.73 33.33 -12.41
N ASN A 831 3.26 32.74 -11.29
CA ASN A 831 3.97 31.91 -10.33
C ASN A 831 3.39 30.50 -10.16
N ASP A 832 2.58 29.98 -11.08
CA ASP A 832 2.06 28.61 -10.94
C ASP A 832 3.17 27.58 -11.19
N PHE A 833 3.72 27.09 -10.06
CA PHE A 833 4.73 26.04 -9.98
C PHE A 833 4.46 24.90 -10.94
N GLU A 834 5.48 24.45 -11.69
CA GLU A 834 5.51 23.21 -12.49
C GLU A 834 4.17 22.76 -13.14
N SER A 835 3.33 23.71 -13.60
CA SER A 835 1.96 23.42 -14.02
C SER A 835 1.90 23.04 -15.50
N ASN A 836 1.24 21.93 -15.78
CA ASN A 836 0.78 21.57 -17.11
C ASN A 836 -0.58 22.23 -17.35
N GLY A 837 -0.81 22.73 -18.56
CA GLY A 837 -2.13 23.26 -18.97
C GLY A 837 -3.26 22.21 -19.07
N TYR A 838 -3.07 21.03 -18.46
CA TYR A 838 -3.95 19.87 -18.46
C TYR A 838 -3.81 19.08 -17.15
N SER A 839 -4.74 18.15 -16.90
CA SER A 839 -4.79 17.38 -15.65
C SER A 839 -4.05 16.03 -15.74
N LEU A 840 -3.44 15.64 -14.62
CA LEU A 840 -2.75 14.38 -14.35
C LEU A 840 -3.54 13.59 -13.30
N LEU A 841 -3.83 12.32 -13.55
CA LEU A 841 -4.55 11.47 -12.59
C LEU A 841 -3.59 10.97 -11.50
N HIS A 842 -3.69 11.51 -10.28
CA HIS A 842 -2.88 11.06 -9.15
C HIS A 842 -3.69 10.42 -8.01
N LEU A 843 -5.01 10.54 -8.00
CA LEU A 843 -5.88 9.94 -6.99
C LEU A 843 -5.75 8.41 -6.97
N LYS A 844 -5.45 7.83 -5.80
CA LYS A 844 -5.57 6.39 -5.53
C LYS A 844 -6.77 6.16 -4.61
N ALA A 845 -7.89 5.76 -5.20
CA ALA A 845 -9.11 5.59 -4.44
C ALA A 845 -9.97 4.45 -5.00
N ASN A 846 -10.84 3.92 -4.15
CA ASN A 846 -11.77 2.86 -4.52
C ASN A 846 -13.12 3.17 -3.91
N PHE A 847 -14.17 3.14 -4.72
CA PHE A 847 -15.54 3.36 -4.27
C PHE A 847 -16.38 2.14 -4.57
N PHE A 848 -17.18 1.72 -3.59
CA PHE A 848 -18.05 0.55 -3.66
C PHE A 848 -19.44 0.95 -3.20
N ALA A 849 -20.45 0.57 -3.98
CA ALA A 849 -21.84 0.69 -3.60
C ALA A 849 -22.60 -0.57 -4.01
N SER A 850 -23.40 -1.13 -3.10
CA SER A 850 -24.39 -2.17 -3.42
C SER A 850 -25.39 -1.69 -4.48
N ARG A 851 -26.18 -2.62 -5.02
CA ARG A 851 -27.28 -2.30 -5.94
C ARG A 851 -28.28 -1.34 -5.28
N GLU A 852 -28.66 -1.64 -4.03
CA GLU A 852 -29.62 -0.87 -3.24
C GLU A 852 -29.07 0.54 -2.97
N ALA A 853 -27.79 0.64 -2.57
CA ALA A 853 -27.07 1.91 -2.44
C ALA A 853 -27.05 2.72 -3.74
N TRP A 854 -26.79 2.06 -4.87
CA TRP A 854 -26.65 2.72 -6.16
C TRP A 854 -27.97 3.30 -6.69
N ARG A 855 -29.14 2.81 -6.24
CA ARG A 855 -30.45 3.39 -6.61
C ARG A 855 -30.59 4.85 -6.18
N PHE A 856 -29.81 5.30 -5.20
CA PHE A 856 -29.76 6.71 -4.82
C PHE A 856 -29.39 7.62 -6.01
N MET A 857 -28.66 7.11 -7.02
CA MET A 857 -28.26 7.88 -8.21
C MET A 857 -29.45 8.33 -9.07
N SER A 858 -30.60 7.68 -8.96
CA SER A 858 -31.80 8.04 -9.72
C SER A 858 -32.66 9.12 -9.05
N ARG A 859 -32.22 9.66 -7.90
CA ARG A 859 -32.97 10.66 -7.15
C ARG A 859 -32.84 12.08 -7.75
N PRO A 860 -33.93 12.87 -7.82
CA PRO A 860 -33.87 14.24 -8.35
C PRO A 860 -32.99 15.18 -7.50
N GLU A 861 -32.78 14.86 -6.22
CA GLU A 861 -31.92 15.61 -5.31
C GLU A 861 -30.46 15.74 -5.82
N TRP A 862 -30.03 14.87 -6.74
CA TRP A 862 -28.72 14.97 -7.40
C TRP A 862 -28.48 16.30 -8.12
N ALA A 863 -29.53 16.92 -8.68
CA ALA A 863 -29.39 18.21 -9.35
C ALA A 863 -28.89 19.30 -8.38
N ALA A 864 -29.50 19.37 -7.19
CA ALA A 864 -29.12 20.30 -6.15
C ALA A 864 -27.72 19.98 -5.59
N MET A 865 -27.43 18.69 -5.31
CA MET A 865 -26.14 18.25 -4.79
C MET A 865 -24.98 18.58 -5.73
N MET A 866 -25.14 18.34 -7.05
CA MET A 866 -24.12 18.67 -8.05
C MET A 866 -23.86 20.18 -8.13
N THR A 867 -24.92 20.99 -7.99
CA THR A 867 -24.80 22.46 -7.96
C THR A 867 -24.02 22.92 -6.73
N GLU A 868 -24.38 22.42 -5.56
CA GLU A 868 -23.72 22.74 -4.29
C GLU A 868 -22.23 22.34 -4.34
N PHE A 869 -21.95 21.13 -4.83
CA PHE A 869 -20.59 20.65 -5.04
C PHE A 869 -19.79 21.54 -5.99
N ALA A 870 -20.35 21.89 -7.15
CA ALA A 870 -19.67 22.75 -8.11
C ALA A 870 -19.38 24.14 -7.54
N ARG A 871 -20.31 24.74 -6.78
CA ARG A 871 -20.09 26.03 -6.10
C ARG A 871 -19.03 25.94 -5.02
N LEU A 872 -19.06 24.88 -4.19
CA LEU A 872 -18.03 24.65 -3.18
C LEU A 872 -16.66 24.52 -3.83
N ARG A 873 -16.55 23.70 -4.89
CA ARG A 873 -15.31 23.56 -5.67
C ARG A 873 -14.82 24.87 -6.24
N GLN A 874 -15.71 25.67 -6.84
CA GLN A 874 -15.35 26.98 -7.36
C GLN A 874 -14.81 27.91 -6.28
N ALA A 875 -15.44 27.94 -5.10
CA ALA A 875 -14.99 28.73 -3.97
C ALA A 875 -13.60 28.28 -3.46
N GLN A 876 -13.34 26.97 -3.39
CA GLN A 876 -12.03 26.45 -3.01
C GLN A 876 -10.93 26.87 -4.01
N VAL A 877 -11.21 26.75 -5.31
CA VAL A 877 -10.30 27.21 -6.38
C VAL A 877 -10.01 28.71 -6.27
N GLN A 878 -11.03 29.54 -6.04
CA GLN A 878 -10.88 30.99 -5.89
C GLN A 878 -10.02 31.39 -4.67
N ARG A 879 -10.01 30.57 -3.61
CA ARG A 879 -9.22 30.81 -2.39
C ARG A 879 -7.77 30.31 -2.46
N ARG A 880 -7.43 29.53 -3.49
CA ARG A 880 -6.10 28.90 -3.63
C ARG A 880 -4.92 29.86 -3.44
N PRO A 881 -4.88 31.09 -4.02
CA PRO A 881 -3.73 31.97 -3.87
C PRO A 881 -3.35 32.25 -2.40
N ALA A 882 -4.34 32.35 -1.50
CA ALA A 882 -4.11 32.49 -0.07
C ALA A 882 -3.59 31.19 0.58
N ALA A 883 -4.15 30.05 0.19
CA ALA A 883 -3.77 28.74 0.73
C ALA A 883 -2.33 28.33 0.35
N VAL A 884 -1.92 28.57 -0.89
CA VAL A 884 -0.61 28.13 -1.42
C VAL A 884 0.48 29.19 -1.21
N SER A 885 0.24 30.45 -1.57
CA SER A 885 1.29 31.49 -1.53
C SER A 885 1.51 32.08 -0.13
N ALA A 886 0.43 32.19 0.67
CA ALA A 886 0.52 32.75 2.01
C ALA A 886 0.60 31.69 3.12
N LEU A 887 0.21 30.43 2.83
CA LEU A 887 -0.12 29.42 3.86
C LEU A 887 -1.06 30.02 4.92
N ALA A 888 -1.97 30.90 4.50
CA ALA A 888 -2.84 31.67 5.39
C ALA A 888 -4.16 30.93 5.65
N ALA A 889 -4.69 31.10 6.86
CA ALA A 889 -5.91 30.43 7.33
C ALA A 889 -7.14 30.86 6.55
N GLU A 890 -7.73 29.97 5.76
CA GLU A 890 -9.07 30.18 5.19
C GLU A 890 -9.75 28.95 4.54
N ALA A 891 -9.46 27.72 5.01
CA ALA A 891 -10.25 26.55 4.61
C ALA A 891 -11.12 26.04 5.77
N GLN A 892 -12.44 26.11 5.58
CA GLN A 892 -13.38 25.34 6.38
C GLN A 892 -13.26 23.88 5.98
N ALA A 893 -13.18 22.98 6.98
CA ALA A 893 -13.55 21.59 6.80
C ALA A 893 -14.91 21.54 6.08
N GLN A 894 -14.99 20.79 4.98
CA GLN A 894 -16.16 20.75 4.11
C GLN A 894 -17.49 20.67 4.89
N GLY A 895 -18.47 21.46 4.44
CA GLY A 895 -19.87 21.14 4.71
C GLY A 895 -20.24 19.82 4.02
N ASP A 896 -21.06 19.01 4.69
CA ASP A 896 -21.57 17.76 4.14
C ASP A 896 -22.56 18.03 3.00
N ILE A 897 -22.11 17.82 1.77
CA ILE A 897 -22.92 18.03 0.57
C ILE A 897 -23.83 16.84 0.36
N GLY A 898 -25.14 17.08 0.47
CA GLY A 898 -26.17 16.08 0.19
C GLY A 898 -26.40 15.04 1.29
N GLY A 899 -25.72 15.11 2.44
CA GLY A 899 -25.95 14.16 3.54
C GLY A 899 -27.38 14.16 4.09
N GLU A 900 -28.08 15.31 4.11
CA GLU A 900 -29.51 15.33 4.47
C GLU A 900 -30.40 14.64 3.43
N ALA A 901 -30.07 14.76 2.15
CA ALA A 901 -30.79 14.06 1.08
C ALA A 901 -30.56 12.55 1.18
N LEU A 902 -29.32 12.14 1.44
CA LEU A 902 -28.94 10.74 1.59
C LEU A 902 -29.55 10.12 2.86
N GLN A 903 -29.54 10.84 3.98
CA GLN A 903 -30.17 10.39 5.23
C GLN A 903 -31.68 10.21 5.04
N ARG A 904 -32.38 11.19 4.45
CA ARG A 904 -33.81 11.07 4.15
C ARG A 904 -34.11 9.88 3.23
N TRP A 905 -33.34 9.73 2.15
CA TRP A 905 -33.47 8.58 1.26
C TRP A 905 -33.27 7.26 2.01
N TYR A 906 -32.25 7.19 2.87
CA TYR A 906 -31.98 6.00 3.66
C TYR A 906 -33.15 5.71 4.60
N ASP A 907 -33.70 6.72 5.27
CA ASP A 907 -34.83 6.60 6.21
C ASP A 907 -36.13 6.17 5.52
N GLU A 908 -36.34 6.53 4.25
CA GLU A 908 -37.48 6.11 3.41
C GLU A 908 -37.46 4.61 3.06
N LEU A 909 -36.30 3.95 3.09
CA LEU A 909 -36.19 2.53 2.71
C LEU A 909 -36.88 1.59 3.71
N ALA A 910 -37.45 0.50 3.19
CA ALA A 910 -37.91 -0.61 4.02
C ALA A 910 -36.71 -1.31 4.68
N LEU A 911 -36.91 -1.90 5.88
CA LEU A 911 -35.82 -2.56 6.64
C LEU A 911 -35.00 -3.56 5.81
N PRO A 912 -35.58 -4.47 5.01
CA PRO A 912 -34.80 -5.42 4.21
C PRO A 912 -33.88 -4.75 3.17
N ASP A 913 -34.31 -3.61 2.61
CA ASP A 913 -33.48 -2.85 1.67
C ASP A 913 -32.40 -2.06 2.42
N LYS A 914 -32.72 -1.50 3.60
CA LYS A 914 -31.76 -0.78 4.46
C LYS A 914 -30.54 -1.60 4.84
N GLU A 915 -30.74 -2.89 5.17
CA GLU A 915 -29.66 -3.80 5.56
C GLU A 915 -28.70 -4.09 4.40
N ARG A 916 -29.23 -4.05 3.16
CA ARG A 916 -28.49 -4.30 1.92
C ARG A 916 -27.82 -3.06 1.34
N VAL A 917 -28.06 -1.88 1.90
CA VAL A 917 -27.32 -0.66 1.53
C VAL A 917 -25.88 -0.76 2.04
N VAL A 918 -25.00 -1.21 1.14
CA VAL A 918 -23.55 -1.25 1.35
C VAL A 918 -22.85 -0.09 0.67
N PHE A 919 -21.95 0.58 1.40
CA PHE A 919 -21.07 1.65 0.95
C PHE A 919 -19.66 1.46 1.53
N PHE A 920 -18.64 1.55 0.68
CA PHE A 920 -17.23 1.63 1.10
C PHE A 920 -16.44 2.61 0.25
N THR A 921 -15.47 3.28 0.88
CA THR A 921 -14.50 4.13 0.18
C THR A 921 -13.10 3.97 0.76
N PHE A 922 -12.11 3.69 -0.09
CA PHE A 922 -10.69 3.79 0.26
C PHE A 922 -10.12 5.08 -0.31
N VAL A 923 -9.35 5.81 0.51
CA VAL A 923 -8.47 6.90 0.08
C VAL A 923 -7.14 6.76 0.82
N GLY A 924 -6.03 6.96 0.12
CA GLY A 924 -4.69 6.90 0.70
C GLY A 924 -3.62 6.81 -0.39
N SER A 925 -2.54 6.09 -0.09
CA SER A 925 -1.36 5.97 -0.97
C SER A 925 -1.31 4.68 -1.80
N ALA A 926 -2.21 3.71 -1.55
CA ALA A 926 -2.11 2.35 -2.09
C ALA A 926 -2.52 2.19 -3.56
N ASN A 927 -1.55 1.95 -4.45
CA ASN A 927 -1.75 1.86 -5.91
C ASN A 927 -2.25 0.48 -6.41
N GLN A 928 -2.69 0.42 -7.68
CA GLN A 928 -3.16 -0.80 -8.38
C GLN A 928 -2.07 -1.46 -9.25
N ASN A 929 -0.85 -1.63 -8.71
CA ASN A 929 0.29 -2.21 -9.41
C ASN A 929 0.91 -3.41 -8.66
N ASP A 930 1.65 -4.27 -9.36
CA ASP A 930 2.22 -5.50 -8.76
C ASP A 930 3.30 -5.21 -7.70
N ARG A 931 3.97 -4.05 -7.75
CA ARG A 931 4.96 -3.62 -6.76
C ARG A 931 4.28 -3.20 -5.45
N SER A 932 3.23 -2.38 -5.53
CA SER A 932 2.36 -2.02 -4.39
C SER A 932 1.78 -3.24 -3.70
N LEU A 933 1.40 -4.27 -4.48
CA LEU A 933 0.89 -5.51 -3.91
C LEU A 933 1.94 -6.26 -3.06
N THR A 934 3.24 -6.10 -3.36
CA THR A 934 4.28 -7.03 -2.88
C THR A 934 5.43 -6.41 -2.11
N LEU A 935 5.82 -5.17 -2.38
CA LEU A 935 7.05 -4.55 -1.87
C LEU A 935 6.85 -3.19 -1.22
N ASP A 936 5.87 -2.40 -1.63
CA ASP A 936 5.73 -1.05 -1.07
C ASP A 936 4.98 -1.09 0.27
N GLY A 937 5.38 -0.20 1.18
CA GLY A 937 4.63 0.17 2.36
C GLY A 937 3.65 1.28 1.98
N GLU A 938 2.36 1.08 2.23
CA GLU A 938 1.30 2.00 1.78
C GLU A 938 0.22 2.06 2.86
N ASP A 939 -0.69 3.03 2.75
CA ASP A 939 -1.76 3.28 3.70
C ASP A 939 -3.08 3.53 2.98
N ALA A 940 -4.17 3.29 3.70
CA ALA A 940 -5.50 3.74 3.31
C ALA A 940 -6.39 3.92 4.54
N LEU A 941 -7.29 4.90 4.46
CA LEU A 941 -8.48 4.93 5.31
C LEU A 941 -9.63 4.25 4.57
N LEU A 942 -10.25 3.25 5.19
CA LEU A 942 -11.50 2.65 4.75
C LEU A 942 -12.66 3.28 5.52
N ILE A 943 -13.56 3.94 4.81
CA ILE A 943 -14.84 4.45 5.35
C ILE A 943 -15.94 3.48 4.93
N SER A 944 -16.81 3.13 5.87
CA SER A 944 -17.98 2.26 5.68
C SER A 944 -19.29 3.03 5.91
N ARG A 945 -20.41 2.47 5.45
CA ARG A 945 -21.76 3.06 5.49
C ARG A 945 -21.91 4.30 4.61
N TRP A 946 -23.13 4.84 4.57
CA TRP A 946 -23.51 5.94 3.70
C TRP A 946 -22.57 7.15 3.70
N PRO A 947 -21.90 7.55 4.80
CA PRO A 947 -20.97 8.68 4.74
C PRO A 947 -19.74 8.46 3.85
N SER A 948 -19.50 7.22 3.38
CA SER A 948 -18.44 6.93 2.41
C SER A 948 -18.64 7.63 1.05
N VAL A 949 -19.84 8.14 0.75
CA VAL A 949 -20.12 8.88 -0.50
C VAL A 949 -19.32 10.18 -0.65
N ILE A 950 -18.58 10.60 0.37
CA ILE A 950 -17.81 11.86 0.39
C ILE A 950 -16.92 12.06 -0.85
N ALA A 951 -16.38 10.99 -1.45
CA ALA A 951 -15.52 11.05 -2.64
C ALA A 951 -16.28 10.91 -3.98
N TYR A 952 -17.57 10.57 -3.92
CA TYR A 952 -18.34 10.11 -5.08
C TYR A 952 -18.53 11.18 -6.16
N LEU A 953 -18.78 12.44 -5.75
CA LEU A 953 -18.98 13.56 -6.67
C LEU A 953 -17.74 13.80 -7.55
N ASP A 954 -16.53 13.68 -7.00
CA ASP A 954 -15.30 13.74 -7.81
C ASP A 954 -15.17 12.56 -8.77
N PHE A 955 -15.58 11.37 -8.35
CA PHE A 955 -15.49 10.19 -9.22
C PHE A 955 -16.37 10.34 -10.46
N ILE A 956 -17.49 11.08 -10.39
CA ILE A 956 -18.27 11.45 -11.58
C ILE A 956 -17.43 12.33 -12.52
N THR A 957 -16.71 13.32 -11.99
CA THR A 957 -15.86 14.18 -12.82
C THR A 957 -14.71 13.41 -13.49
N LEU A 958 -14.14 12.40 -12.83
CA LEU A 958 -13.13 11.53 -13.41
C LEU A 958 -13.70 10.65 -14.52
N VAL A 959 -14.90 10.11 -14.34
CA VAL A 959 -15.65 9.38 -15.38
C VAL A 959 -15.89 10.28 -16.59
N GLY A 960 -16.30 11.53 -16.37
CA GLY A 960 -16.55 12.52 -17.43
C GLY A 960 -15.31 12.94 -18.21
N GLN A 961 -14.13 12.82 -17.61
CA GLN A 961 -12.84 13.19 -18.22
C GLN A 961 -12.07 11.98 -18.80
N SER A 962 -12.70 10.80 -18.82
CA SER A 962 -12.10 9.56 -19.31
C SER A 962 -12.64 9.18 -20.68
N ILE A 963 -11.74 8.66 -21.51
CA ILE A 963 -12.08 7.98 -22.76
C ILE A 963 -12.36 6.51 -22.41
N TRP A 964 -13.50 5.98 -22.83
CA TRP A 964 -13.90 4.61 -22.53
C TRP A 964 -13.55 3.70 -23.71
N ILE A 965 -12.75 2.67 -23.45
CA ILE A 965 -12.18 1.79 -24.48
C ILE A 965 -13.16 0.67 -24.81
N ASP A 966 -13.70 0.68 -26.03
CA ASP A 966 -14.54 -0.39 -26.55
C ASP A 966 -13.73 -1.35 -27.45
N ASP A 967 -12.76 -0.85 -28.23
CA ASP A 967 -11.81 -1.68 -28.97
C ASP A 967 -10.41 -1.67 -28.30
N PRO A 968 -9.86 -2.83 -27.89
CA PRO A 968 -8.52 -2.92 -27.31
C PRO A 968 -7.41 -2.28 -28.14
N ARG A 969 -7.59 -2.10 -29.45
CA ARG A 969 -6.66 -1.42 -30.36
C ARG A 969 -6.56 0.09 -30.09
N GLU A 970 -7.62 0.71 -29.58
CA GLU A 970 -7.66 2.16 -29.27
C GLU A 970 -6.65 2.55 -28.19
N ILE A 971 -6.29 1.61 -27.32
CA ILE A 971 -5.28 1.82 -26.27
C ILE A 971 -3.96 2.33 -26.86
N GLU A 972 -3.60 1.90 -28.07
CA GLU A 972 -2.32 2.24 -28.70
C GLU A 972 -2.18 3.73 -29.00
N ALA A 973 -3.30 4.43 -29.24
CA ALA A 973 -3.30 5.87 -29.48
C ALA A 973 -2.93 6.68 -28.22
N HIS A 974 -3.21 6.14 -27.04
CA HIS A 974 -3.05 6.83 -25.75
C HIS A 974 -1.92 6.25 -24.88
N LEU A 975 -1.55 4.99 -25.13
CA LEU A 975 -0.46 4.24 -24.50
C LEU A 975 0.28 3.43 -25.57
N PRO A 976 1.24 4.03 -26.29
CA PRO A 976 1.89 3.38 -27.43
C PRO A 976 2.72 2.15 -27.04
N ARG A 977 2.68 1.10 -27.88
CA ARG A 977 3.53 -0.08 -27.74
C ARG A 977 5.01 0.31 -27.75
N GLN A 978 5.80 -0.30 -26.87
CA GLN A 978 7.25 -0.14 -26.84
C GLN A 978 7.97 -1.30 -27.53
N GLY A 979 9.21 -1.06 -27.98
CA GLY A 979 10.05 -2.07 -28.63
C GLY A 979 10.36 -3.28 -27.74
N ALA A 980 10.73 -4.40 -28.37
CA ALA A 980 10.92 -5.70 -27.71
C ALA A 980 11.92 -5.66 -26.53
N MET A 981 13.02 -4.91 -26.66
CA MET A 981 14.01 -4.76 -25.59
C MET A 981 13.44 -4.07 -24.34
N LYS A 982 12.76 -2.93 -24.50
CA LYS A 982 12.12 -2.21 -23.38
C LYS A 982 11.07 -3.07 -22.70
N ARG A 983 10.31 -3.85 -23.49
CA ARG A 983 9.33 -4.80 -22.96
C ARG A 983 10.00 -5.91 -22.15
N ALA A 984 11.03 -6.56 -22.69
CA ALA A 984 11.78 -7.60 -21.98
C ALA A 984 12.37 -7.07 -20.66
N LEU A 985 12.94 -5.86 -20.67
CA LEU A 985 13.44 -5.20 -19.45
C LEU A 985 12.32 -4.91 -18.44
N SER A 986 11.17 -4.43 -18.89
CA SER A 986 10.03 -4.14 -18.01
C SER A 986 9.52 -5.39 -17.26
N HIS A 987 9.57 -6.56 -17.91
CA HIS A 987 9.19 -7.84 -17.30
C HIS A 987 10.29 -8.44 -16.44
N TRP A 988 11.56 -8.24 -16.79
CA TRP A 988 12.67 -8.72 -15.97
C TRP A 988 12.78 -7.96 -14.63
N PHE A 989 12.54 -6.64 -14.67
CA PHE A 989 12.54 -5.73 -13.52
C PHE A 989 11.12 -5.42 -13.01
N LYS A 990 10.19 -6.38 -13.15
CA LYS A 990 8.76 -6.20 -12.88
C LYS A 990 8.42 -5.62 -11.50
N LEU A 991 9.18 -5.98 -10.47
CA LEU A 991 8.93 -5.50 -9.10
C LEU A 991 9.76 -4.26 -8.74
N VAL A 992 10.62 -3.81 -9.65
CA VAL A 992 11.42 -2.59 -9.52
C VAL A 992 10.76 -1.41 -10.22
N PHE A 993 9.98 -1.66 -11.28
CA PHE A 993 9.08 -0.67 -11.89
C PHE A 993 7.68 -0.78 -11.33
#